data_AF-A0A8S3ZJ63-F1
#
_entry.id   AF-A0A8S3ZJ63-F1
#
_cell.length_a   1.000
_cell.length_b   1.000
_cell.length_c   1.000
_cell.angle_alpha   90.00
_cell.angle_beta   90.00
_cell.angle_gamma   90.00
#
_symmetry.space_group_name_H-M   'P 1'
#
loop_
_entity.id
_entity.type
_entity.pdbx_description
1 polymer ?
#
loop_
_entity_poly.entity_id
_entity_poly.type
_entity_poly.pdbx_seq_one_letter_code
_entity_poly.pdbx_strand_id
1 'polypeptide(L)'
;MAGYDPRMMFQVHSGMHPAVLNSVAPRYPHPGPSGPSTQPAGGSQNRQGPPTWENTYRTAQNISFPDPKTACGERVGEFVEDLARGIGCPVEYVLVPLLPCGLLGSNTTIRVHRAWTEPPIVWSMVGASSGSRRSAVIRQILAPLLSLQAERNKDSTAGTSDDVITTSLSYVNGFDNSSDEENEKPMKRGGGNCAPPNRALYSGSNLTLASLSEMLLRNNGHAFSLTENVQNLHEVLGLTQPVISPKLTSVLEDLYEGLPVVAVDNGKVTTNFGSNFNHGGFTSPEYIVTLMVKSPAWLSARLLLSCPQADDMKGVFGEPSTEMEAPELEHIFAILLEQHREKQKYVFSSEAVQELSKFFEEEWSTVLNQLDQNEHEGIIGKSMGQIVRLCGILKALDNSILIAGSSQVRFIDWDWSIKANTVANAITLGKYFLEQKLAMTFMVATGFFSHASESFMDNSINDSNNQATTLPQTALQDSQDGFRSNSFSNSKTSVSHTPSPLPPAVTRSSQDLNSSTSSQQTPNSSFNLPKQPGDVDFNNLPHTMTTVEEDVSEMMQALDFVHFSKTQFVAVHGRRIKRLLECYDDGHGVSATTAAQKSITPPVRIEGTNNRHPAWASALFFQKVAELELGTAEQGRHPTNRKVCWRFKRKPVSQLSEKDFQLLYYLRVEMEKYSQFGSGSFNPSLIVNSGLITLPSSNSPGPHPQSSTLGADSSPRIGSLDDDSNSQSSPQNSGTPNVKNEVF
;
A
#
# COMPACT_ATOMS: atom_id res chain seq x y z
N MET A 1 18.41 -48.31 22.38
CA MET A 1 18.79 -48.07 23.79
C MET A 1 19.73 -46.88 23.80
N ALA A 2 19.47 -45.71 24.36
CA ALA A 2 18.42 -45.24 25.26
C ALA A 2 17.91 -43.86 24.76
N GLY A 3 16.61 -43.61 24.93
CA GLY A 3 16.00 -42.32 24.63
C GLY A 3 16.29 -41.29 25.71
N TYR A 4 16.49 -40.04 25.31
CA TYR A 4 16.57 -38.89 26.20
C TYR A 4 15.24 -38.12 26.17
N ASP A 5 14.61 -38.04 27.33
CA ASP A 5 13.39 -37.28 27.63
C ASP A 5 13.74 -35.78 27.82
N PRO A 6 13.13 -34.83 27.08
CA PRO A 6 13.41 -33.41 27.21
C PRO A 6 12.71 -32.70 28.38
N ARG A 7 12.07 -33.41 29.33
CA ARG A 7 11.32 -32.77 30.45
C ARG A 7 12.13 -32.45 31.72
N MET A 8 13.45 -32.54 31.71
CA MET A 8 14.28 -32.50 32.94
C MET A 8 15.33 -31.37 33.03
N MET A 9 15.14 -30.23 32.36
CA MET A 9 15.94 -29.03 32.66
C MET A 9 15.04 -27.87 33.08
N PHE A 10 15.48 -27.12 34.10
CA PHE A 10 14.86 -25.98 34.79
C PHE A 10 14.13 -26.28 36.12
N GLN A 11 14.93 -26.70 37.11
CA GLN A 11 14.79 -26.21 38.49
C GLN A 11 15.98 -25.28 38.80
N VAL A 12 15.79 -24.35 39.77
CA VAL A 12 16.76 -23.39 40.36
C VAL A 12 16.76 -22.01 39.65
N HIS A 13 16.42 -20.84 40.24
CA HIS A 13 16.22 -20.35 41.61
C HIS A 13 15.06 -19.32 41.67
N SER A 14 14.06 -19.55 42.53
CA SER A 14 13.16 -18.50 43.03
C SER A 14 13.25 -18.47 44.55
N GLY A 15 14.03 -17.54 45.08
CA GLY A 15 14.19 -17.33 46.52
C GLY A 15 13.74 -15.92 46.91
N MET A 16 12.44 -15.73 47.16
CA MET A 16 11.94 -14.67 48.04
C MET A 16 10.71 -15.18 48.81
N HIS A 17 10.74 -14.96 50.12
CA HIS A 17 9.81 -15.50 51.12
C HIS A 17 8.45 -14.76 51.12
N PRO A 18 7.33 -15.43 51.48
CA PRO A 18 6.00 -14.83 51.49
C PRO A 18 5.65 -14.25 52.85
N ALA A 19 5.09 -13.03 52.87
CA ALA A 19 4.23 -12.55 53.95
C ALA A 19 3.35 -11.38 53.45
N VAL A 20 2.10 -11.38 53.89
CA VAL A 20 1.07 -10.34 53.74
C VAL A 20 0.21 -10.44 52.45
N LEU A 21 -0.70 -11.41 52.46
CA LEU A 21 -2.00 -11.32 51.78
C LEU A 21 -3.05 -10.89 52.81
N ASN A 22 -3.73 -9.76 52.59
CA ASN A 22 -5.09 -9.54 53.10
C ASN A 22 -5.81 -8.43 52.32
N SER A 23 -7.03 -8.74 51.86
CA SER A 23 -8.05 -7.88 51.24
C SER A 23 -7.65 -7.29 49.88
N VAL A 24 -8.33 -7.53 48.75
CA VAL A 24 -9.75 -7.31 48.48
C VAL A 24 -10.18 -8.24 47.33
N ALA A 25 -11.23 -9.03 47.53
CA ALA A 25 -11.91 -9.76 46.46
C ALA A 25 -13.23 -9.05 46.13
N PRO A 26 -13.58 -8.79 44.86
CA PRO A 26 -14.94 -8.42 44.50
C PRO A 26 -15.79 -9.69 44.45
N ARG A 27 -16.83 -9.73 45.30
CA ARG A 27 -17.87 -10.77 45.28
C ARG A 27 -18.69 -10.65 43.99
N TYR A 28 -18.70 -11.71 43.19
CA TYR A 28 -19.76 -11.92 42.20
C TYR A 28 -21.04 -12.36 42.91
N PRO A 29 -22.23 -11.79 42.58
CA PRO A 29 -23.49 -12.27 43.11
C PRO A 29 -23.97 -13.51 42.36
N HIS A 30 -24.39 -14.53 43.10
CA HIS A 30 -25.14 -15.68 42.60
C HIS A 30 -26.57 -15.26 42.18
N PRO A 31 -27.17 -15.91 41.16
CA PRO A 31 -28.55 -15.66 40.79
C PRO A 31 -29.50 -16.38 41.76
N GLY A 32 -30.40 -15.62 42.39
CA GLY A 32 -31.52 -16.13 43.18
C GLY A 32 -32.70 -16.59 42.31
N PRO A 33 -33.66 -17.33 42.90
CA PRO A 33 -34.71 -18.00 42.16
C PRO A 33 -35.80 -17.04 41.66
N SER A 34 -36.29 -17.35 40.47
CA SER A 34 -37.34 -16.69 39.70
C SER A 34 -38.68 -16.57 40.42
N GLY A 35 -39.16 -15.32 40.60
CA GLY A 35 -40.56 -15.00 40.85
C GLY A 35 -41.32 -14.73 39.53
N PRO A 36 -42.66 -14.88 39.51
CA PRO A 36 -43.46 -14.73 38.29
C PRO A 36 -43.60 -13.26 37.88
N SER A 37 -43.03 -12.90 36.72
CA SER A 37 -43.11 -11.54 36.17
C SER A 37 -44.46 -11.29 35.49
N THR A 38 -45.17 -10.27 35.98
CA THR A 38 -46.29 -9.62 35.31
C THR A 38 -45.76 -8.84 34.10
N GLN A 39 -46.28 -9.11 32.90
CA GLN A 39 -45.92 -8.36 31.68
C GLN A 39 -46.59 -6.98 31.66
N PRO A 40 -45.84 -5.87 31.52
CA PRO A 40 -46.40 -4.64 31.00
C PRO A 40 -46.23 -4.62 29.47
N ALA A 41 -47.37 -4.54 28.77
CA ALA A 41 -47.41 -4.21 27.35
C ALA A 41 -47.01 -2.73 27.17
N GLY A 42 -45.75 -2.49 26.83
CA GLY A 42 -45.24 -1.17 26.48
C GLY A 42 -44.10 -1.31 25.49
N GLY A 43 -44.37 -1.05 24.21
CA GLY A 43 -43.38 -1.10 23.14
C GLY A 43 -42.35 0.02 23.29
N SER A 44 -41.31 -0.23 24.08
CA SER A 44 -40.09 0.56 24.03
C SER A 44 -39.34 0.19 22.76
N GLN A 45 -39.41 1.04 21.73
CA GLN A 45 -38.46 1.00 20.62
C GLN A 45 -37.06 1.12 21.21
N ASN A 46 -36.35 0.00 21.30
CA ASN A 46 -34.96 -0.05 21.71
C ASN A 46 -34.17 0.81 20.73
N ARG A 47 -33.80 2.02 21.17
CA ARG A 47 -32.72 2.79 20.52
C ARG A 47 -31.48 1.92 20.61
N GLN A 48 -31.16 1.23 19.53
CA GLN A 48 -29.91 0.49 19.43
C GLN A 48 -28.79 1.53 19.57
N GLY A 49 -27.98 1.39 20.62
CA GLY A 49 -26.79 2.20 20.78
C GLY A 49 -25.83 2.01 19.61
N PRO A 50 -24.76 2.83 19.51
CA PRO A 50 -23.73 2.62 18.50
C PRO A 50 -23.23 1.17 18.57
N PRO A 51 -22.93 0.55 17.43
CA PRO A 51 -22.46 -0.82 17.39
C PRO A 51 -21.21 -0.96 18.25
N THR A 52 -21.20 -1.95 19.13
CA THR A 52 -20.02 -2.26 19.94
C THR A 52 -19.01 -2.99 19.07
N TRP A 53 -17.73 -2.95 19.45
CA TRP A 53 -16.67 -3.59 18.67
C TRP A 53 -16.89 -5.10 18.55
N GLU A 54 -17.52 -5.74 19.55
CA GLU A 54 -17.87 -7.16 19.54
C GLU A 54 -18.83 -7.49 18.40
N ASN A 55 -19.83 -6.64 18.17
CA ASN A 55 -20.79 -6.83 17.09
C ASN A 55 -20.09 -6.69 15.73
N THR A 56 -19.25 -5.67 15.56
CA THR A 56 -18.47 -5.46 14.33
C THR A 56 -17.53 -6.63 14.04
N TYR A 57 -16.81 -7.12 15.06
CA TYR A 57 -15.93 -8.27 14.92
C TYR A 57 -16.71 -9.54 14.58
N ARG A 58 -17.86 -9.78 15.24
CA ARG A 58 -18.73 -10.92 14.93
C ARG A 58 -19.28 -10.89 13.50
N THR A 59 -19.63 -9.72 12.98
CA THR A 59 -20.05 -9.60 11.57
C THR A 59 -18.94 -10.10 10.63
N ALA A 60 -17.69 -9.76 10.93
CA ALA A 60 -16.53 -10.24 10.18
C ALA A 60 -16.31 -11.76 10.36
N GLN A 61 -16.47 -12.29 11.58
CA GLN A 61 -16.38 -13.74 11.85
C GLN A 61 -17.42 -14.57 11.08
N ASN A 62 -18.57 -14.00 10.72
CA ASN A 62 -19.59 -14.72 9.95
C ASN A 62 -19.13 -15.04 8.51
N ILE A 63 -18.06 -14.42 8.02
CA ILE A 63 -17.45 -14.75 6.74
C ILE A 63 -16.61 -16.02 6.93
N SER A 64 -17.09 -17.12 6.37
CA SER A 64 -16.39 -18.40 6.39
C SER A 64 -15.04 -18.31 5.68
N PHE A 65 -14.03 -18.93 6.26
CA PHE A 65 -12.76 -19.10 5.58
C PHE A 65 -12.94 -20.03 4.36
N PRO A 66 -12.39 -19.68 3.18
CA PRO A 66 -12.48 -20.55 2.01
C PRO A 66 -11.75 -21.87 2.24
N ASP A 67 -12.15 -22.91 1.52
CA ASP A 67 -11.45 -24.18 1.51
C ASP A 67 -9.95 -23.97 1.23
N PRO A 68 -9.03 -24.45 2.10
CA PRO A 68 -7.60 -24.16 1.98
C PRO A 68 -6.98 -24.63 0.68
N LYS A 69 -7.41 -25.79 0.15
CA LYS A 69 -6.91 -26.34 -1.12
C LYS A 69 -7.33 -25.48 -2.31
N THR A 70 -8.54 -24.93 -2.25
CA THR A 70 -9.03 -23.97 -3.24
C THR A 70 -8.35 -22.61 -3.12
N ALA A 71 -8.15 -22.10 -1.89
CA ALA A 71 -7.61 -20.77 -1.65
C ALA A 71 -6.08 -20.66 -1.82
N CYS A 72 -5.35 -21.76 -1.60
CA CYS A 72 -3.88 -21.76 -1.64
C CYS A 72 -3.30 -22.69 -2.72
N GLY A 73 -4.12 -23.54 -3.32
CA GLY A 73 -3.69 -24.68 -4.14
C GLY A 73 -3.54 -25.94 -3.30
N GLU A 74 -3.67 -27.11 -3.94
CA GLU A 74 -3.77 -28.41 -3.29
C GLU A 74 -2.65 -28.67 -2.27
N ARG A 75 -1.39 -28.52 -2.68
CA ARG A 75 -0.22 -28.82 -1.82
C ARG A 75 -0.07 -27.85 -0.65
N VAL A 76 -0.25 -26.55 -0.91
CA VAL A 76 -0.15 -25.53 0.14
C VAL A 76 -1.31 -25.67 1.11
N GLY A 77 -2.53 -25.90 0.61
CA GLY A 77 -3.72 -26.13 1.41
C GLY A 77 -3.57 -27.34 2.33
N GLU A 78 -3.18 -28.49 1.77
CA GLU A 78 -2.93 -29.72 2.54
C GLU A 78 -1.87 -29.53 3.62
N PHE A 79 -0.73 -28.94 3.26
CA PHE A 79 0.35 -28.67 4.20
C PHE A 79 -0.12 -27.81 5.38
N VAL A 80 -0.86 -26.74 5.11
CA VAL A 80 -1.33 -25.82 6.15
C VAL A 80 -2.44 -26.47 6.99
N GLU A 81 -3.34 -27.24 6.39
CA GLU A 81 -4.35 -28.02 7.11
C GLU A 81 -3.73 -29.03 8.07
N ASP A 82 -2.72 -29.78 7.61
CA ASP A 82 -2.00 -30.74 8.44
C ASP A 82 -1.26 -30.05 9.59
N LEU A 83 -0.61 -28.92 9.31
CA LEU A 83 0.07 -28.11 10.33
C LEU A 83 -0.92 -27.55 11.36
N ALA A 84 -2.06 -27.02 10.92
CA ALA A 84 -3.12 -26.51 11.79
C ALA A 84 -3.75 -27.62 12.63
N ARG A 85 -3.99 -28.80 12.04
CA ARG A 85 -4.49 -30.00 12.73
C ARG A 85 -3.52 -30.47 13.80
N GLY A 86 -2.22 -30.54 13.49
CA GLY A 86 -1.17 -30.92 14.44
C GLY A 86 -1.05 -29.94 15.61
N ILE A 87 -1.26 -28.65 15.38
CA ILE A 87 -1.28 -27.64 16.45
C ILE A 87 -2.62 -27.64 17.20
N GLY A 88 -3.70 -28.11 16.58
CA GLY A 88 -5.07 -28.05 17.08
C GLY A 88 -5.61 -26.62 17.10
N CYS A 89 -5.49 -25.90 15.99
CA CYS A 89 -6.02 -24.54 15.80
C CYS A 89 -6.71 -24.39 14.43
N PRO A 90 -7.49 -23.31 14.21
CA PRO A 90 -8.05 -23.01 12.90
C PRO A 90 -6.96 -22.83 11.83
N VAL A 91 -7.28 -23.12 10.56
CA VAL A 91 -6.32 -23.01 9.45
C VAL A 91 -5.79 -21.58 9.30
N GLU A 92 -6.64 -20.58 9.50
CA GLU A 92 -6.27 -19.17 9.45
C GLU A 92 -5.16 -18.79 10.43
N TYR A 93 -5.12 -19.46 11.60
CA TYR A 93 -4.10 -19.19 12.60
C TYR A 93 -2.71 -19.57 12.09
N VAL A 94 -2.61 -20.52 11.17
CA VAL A 94 -1.35 -20.95 10.56
C VAL A 94 -1.10 -20.20 9.26
N LEU A 95 -2.07 -20.20 8.33
CA LEU A 95 -1.89 -19.61 7.00
C LEU A 95 -1.53 -18.13 7.08
N VAL A 96 -2.33 -17.35 7.80
CA VAL A 96 -2.25 -15.89 7.75
C VAL A 96 -0.93 -15.37 8.33
N PRO A 97 -0.40 -15.92 9.44
CA PRO A 97 0.96 -15.61 9.90
C PRO A 97 2.07 -16.19 9.02
N LEU A 98 1.81 -17.25 8.24
CA LEU A 98 2.76 -17.81 7.29
C LEU A 98 2.93 -16.95 6.02
N LEU A 99 1.89 -16.22 5.58
CA LEU A 99 1.95 -15.41 4.35
C LEU A 99 3.08 -14.35 4.37
N PRO A 100 3.29 -13.56 5.45
CA PRO A 100 4.45 -12.67 5.55
C PRO A 100 5.80 -13.41 5.65
N CYS A 101 5.80 -14.72 5.96
CA CYS A 101 6.99 -15.58 5.96
C CYS A 101 7.38 -16.04 4.55
N GLY A 102 6.89 -15.43 3.47
CA GLY A 102 7.27 -15.82 2.11
C GLY A 102 8.79 -15.78 1.86
N LEU A 103 9.56 -15.03 2.68
CA LEU A 103 11.03 -14.97 2.66
C LEU A 103 11.64 -14.68 1.28
N LEU A 104 10.86 -14.11 0.37
CA LEU A 104 11.27 -13.86 -1.01
C LEU A 104 12.32 -12.76 -1.11
N GLY A 105 12.48 -11.94 -0.07
CA GLY A 105 13.51 -10.93 0.02
C GLY A 105 13.38 -9.76 -0.98
N SER A 106 14.26 -8.77 -0.85
CA SER A 106 14.26 -7.55 -1.68
C SER A 106 14.69 -7.79 -3.13
N ASN A 107 15.32 -8.94 -3.37
CA ASN A 107 15.81 -9.33 -4.68
C ASN A 107 14.71 -9.93 -5.56
N THR A 108 13.54 -10.20 -4.99
CA THR A 108 12.43 -10.79 -5.70
C THR A 108 11.40 -9.74 -6.08
N THR A 109 10.86 -9.89 -7.29
CA THR A 109 9.78 -9.05 -7.80
C THR A 109 8.70 -9.90 -8.43
N ILE A 110 7.46 -9.44 -8.35
CA ILE A 110 6.30 -10.10 -8.95
C ILE A 110 5.80 -9.23 -10.08
N ARG A 111 5.99 -9.66 -11.34
CA ARG A 111 5.60 -8.91 -12.52
C ARG A 111 4.33 -9.48 -13.13
N VAL A 112 3.28 -8.66 -13.16
CA VAL A 112 2.05 -8.93 -13.91
C VAL A 112 2.27 -8.65 -15.39
N HIS A 113 2.73 -7.44 -15.73
CA HIS A 113 3.09 -7.04 -17.09
C HIS A 113 4.19 -5.97 -17.07
N ARG A 114 4.60 -5.43 -18.23
CA ARG A 114 5.74 -4.49 -18.34
C ARG A 114 5.65 -3.25 -17.44
N ALA A 115 4.44 -2.78 -17.15
CA ALA A 115 4.18 -1.55 -16.42
C ALA A 115 3.71 -1.77 -14.97
N TRP A 116 3.55 -3.03 -14.55
CA TRP A 116 3.09 -3.36 -13.20
C TRP A 116 3.95 -4.45 -12.58
N THR A 117 4.60 -4.08 -11.48
CA THR A 117 5.41 -4.98 -10.66
C THR A 117 5.14 -4.67 -9.20
N GLU A 118 5.03 -5.73 -8.39
CA GLU A 118 4.84 -5.65 -6.94
C GLU A 118 6.04 -6.25 -6.21
N PRO A 119 6.45 -5.67 -5.07
CA PRO A 119 7.38 -6.32 -4.16
C PRO A 119 6.66 -7.43 -3.39
N PRO A 120 7.34 -8.52 -2.99
CA PRO A 120 6.73 -9.57 -2.17
C PRO A 120 6.69 -9.17 -0.69
N ILE A 121 5.92 -8.11 -0.40
CA ILE A 121 5.72 -7.56 0.95
C ILE A 121 4.25 -7.68 1.34
N VAL A 122 3.99 -8.42 2.41
CA VAL A 122 2.67 -8.65 2.97
C VAL A 122 2.72 -8.36 4.45
N TRP A 123 1.72 -7.62 4.92
CA TRP A 123 1.47 -7.40 6.34
C TRP A 123 0.17 -8.10 6.70
N SER A 124 0.14 -8.86 7.79
CA SER A 124 -1.04 -9.64 8.17
C SER A 124 -1.34 -9.61 9.65
N MET A 125 -2.62 -9.75 10.02
CA MET A 125 -3.05 -9.86 11.41
C MET A 125 -4.20 -10.85 11.55
N VAL A 126 -4.15 -11.65 12.62
CA VAL A 126 -5.21 -12.57 13.02
C VAL A 126 -5.80 -12.13 14.35
N GLY A 127 -7.12 -11.99 14.38
CA GLY A 127 -7.86 -11.67 15.60
C GLY A 127 -8.01 -12.92 16.44
N ALA A 128 -7.46 -12.90 17.65
CA ALA A 128 -7.38 -14.09 18.46
C ALA A 128 -7.48 -13.76 19.96
N SER A 129 -8.50 -14.33 20.61
CA SER A 129 -8.73 -14.19 22.04
C SER A 129 -7.57 -14.76 22.86
N SER A 130 -7.43 -14.35 24.11
CA SER A 130 -6.47 -14.96 25.04
C SER A 130 -6.72 -16.48 25.16
N GLY A 131 -5.64 -17.29 25.17
CA GLY A 131 -5.73 -18.75 25.29
C GLY A 131 -5.88 -19.51 23.96
N SER A 132 -5.94 -18.82 22.82
CA SER A 132 -6.19 -19.42 21.49
C SER A 132 -4.95 -20.05 20.83
N ARG A 133 -4.02 -20.61 21.60
CA ARG A 133 -2.78 -21.27 21.09
C ARG A 133 -1.88 -20.41 20.19
N ARG A 134 -2.05 -19.08 20.16
CA ARG A 134 -1.21 -18.11 19.40
C ARG A 134 0.29 -18.40 19.53
N SER A 135 0.76 -18.61 20.76
CA SER A 135 2.16 -18.92 21.07
C SER A 135 2.63 -20.25 20.49
N ALA A 136 1.75 -21.26 20.41
CA ALA A 136 2.10 -22.55 19.82
C ALA A 136 2.33 -22.39 18.31
N VAL A 137 1.45 -21.67 17.63
CA VAL A 137 1.59 -21.39 16.19
C VAL A 137 2.84 -20.57 15.91
N ILE A 138 3.08 -19.49 16.67
CA ILE A 138 4.28 -18.67 16.50
C ILE A 138 5.55 -19.48 16.71
N ARG A 139 5.62 -20.33 17.74
CA ARG A 139 6.77 -21.20 17.94
C ARG A 139 6.95 -22.17 16.77
N GLN A 140 5.88 -22.75 16.27
CA GLN A 140 5.96 -23.71 15.16
C GLN A 140 6.46 -23.07 13.87
N ILE A 141 6.02 -21.85 13.57
CA ILE A 141 6.45 -21.11 12.37
C ILE A 141 7.86 -20.53 12.55
N LEU A 142 8.16 -19.98 13.73
CA LEU A 142 9.38 -19.20 13.94
C LEU A 142 10.59 -20.05 14.34
N ALA A 143 10.42 -21.15 15.07
CA ALA A 143 11.55 -21.96 15.52
C ALA A 143 12.45 -22.44 14.36
N PRO A 144 11.91 -22.93 13.24
CA PRO A 144 12.71 -23.26 12.06
C PRO A 144 13.51 -22.08 11.50
N LEU A 145 12.93 -20.86 11.48
CA LEU A 145 13.61 -19.66 11.00
C LEU A 145 14.78 -19.26 11.89
N LEU A 146 14.60 -19.36 13.21
CA LEU A 146 15.65 -19.07 14.17
C LEU A 146 16.77 -20.11 14.11
N SER A 147 16.44 -21.37 13.84
CA SER A 147 17.41 -22.45 13.59
C SER A 147 18.31 -22.09 12.39
N LEU A 148 17.71 -21.83 11.23
CA LEU A 148 18.43 -21.45 10.01
C LEU A 148 19.28 -20.18 10.19
N GLN A 149 18.78 -19.20 10.95
CA GLN A 149 19.53 -18.00 11.28
C GLN A 149 20.76 -18.31 12.14
N ALA A 150 20.60 -19.18 13.15
CA ALA A 150 21.69 -19.57 14.03
C ALA A 150 22.78 -20.35 13.28
N GLU A 151 22.41 -21.23 12.35
CA GLU A 151 23.34 -21.96 11.48
C GLU A 151 24.15 -21.00 10.60
N ARG A 152 23.47 -20.10 9.90
CA ARG A 152 24.12 -19.10 9.03
C ARG A 152 25.08 -18.17 9.80
N ASN A 153 24.76 -17.86 11.05
CA ASN A 153 25.62 -17.07 11.92
C ASN A 153 26.91 -17.83 12.31
N LYS A 154 26.84 -19.16 12.52
CA LYS A 154 28.01 -19.99 12.81
C LYS A 154 28.98 -20.02 11.63
N ASP A 155 28.48 -20.23 10.42
CA ASP A 155 29.29 -20.27 9.20
C ASP A 155 30.04 -18.95 8.95
N SER A 156 29.38 -17.82 9.26
CA SER A 156 29.98 -16.49 9.13
C SER A 156 31.14 -16.27 10.11
N THR A 157 31.08 -16.86 11.31
CA THR A 157 32.14 -16.72 12.32
C THR A 157 33.35 -17.61 12.06
N ALA A 158 33.14 -18.81 11.51
CA ALA A 158 34.21 -19.77 11.24
C ALA A 158 35.17 -19.30 10.12
N GLY A 159 34.70 -18.51 9.15
CA GLY A 159 35.52 -18.03 8.04
C GLY A 159 36.48 -16.87 8.37
N THR A 160 36.45 -16.31 9.59
CA THR A 160 37.21 -15.09 9.93
C THR A 160 38.36 -15.32 10.93
N SER A 161 38.48 -16.52 11.52
CA SER A 161 39.32 -16.71 12.71
C SER A 161 40.81 -16.98 12.48
N ASP A 162 41.27 -17.36 11.28
CA ASP A 162 42.66 -17.87 11.14
C ASP A 162 43.68 -16.91 10.50
N ASP A 163 43.28 -15.86 9.78
CA ASP A 163 44.24 -14.99 9.05
C ASP A 163 44.34 -13.53 9.53
N VAL A 164 43.52 -13.09 10.49
CA VAL A 164 43.42 -11.66 10.86
C VAL A 164 43.97 -11.32 12.25
N ILE A 165 44.35 -12.32 13.07
CA ILE A 165 44.82 -12.06 14.44
C ILE A 165 46.27 -11.52 14.49
N THR A 166 47.06 -11.57 13.41
CA THR A 166 48.46 -11.11 13.45
C THR A 166 48.69 -9.65 12.99
N THR A 167 47.72 -8.97 12.40
CA THR A 167 47.99 -7.68 11.70
C THR A 167 47.39 -6.43 12.36
N SER A 168 46.56 -6.56 13.39
CA SER A 168 45.76 -5.42 13.90
C SER A 168 46.10 -4.94 15.33
N LEU A 169 47.28 -5.26 15.86
CA LEU A 169 47.70 -4.81 17.21
C LEU A 169 49.02 -4.03 17.28
N SER A 170 49.58 -3.59 16.15
CA SER A 170 50.85 -2.83 16.11
C SER A 170 50.75 -1.37 15.65
N TYR A 171 49.55 -0.83 15.41
CA TYR A 171 49.39 0.54 14.86
C TYR A 171 48.82 1.57 15.83
N VAL A 172 49.22 1.53 17.10
CA VAL A 172 49.07 2.66 18.03
C VAL A 172 50.31 2.73 18.92
N ASN A 173 51.42 3.23 18.36
CA ASN A 173 52.47 4.03 19.04
C ASN A 173 53.72 4.12 18.16
N GLY A 174 53.95 5.31 17.59
CA GLY A 174 55.17 5.62 16.83
C GLY A 174 55.09 6.98 16.13
N PHE A 175 55.35 8.05 16.88
CA PHE A 175 55.81 9.33 16.34
C PHE A 175 57.17 9.11 15.66
N ASP A 176 57.38 9.56 14.42
CA ASP A 176 58.55 10.40 14.12
C ASP A 176 58.50 11.11 12.77
N ASN A 177 59.12 12.29 12.76
CA ASN A 177 59.33 13.15 11.60
C ASN A 177 60.31 12.52 10.59
N SER A 178 59.98 12.59 9.31
CA SER A 178 60.99 12.86 8.26
C SER A 178 60.31 13.28 6.96
N SER A 179 60.75 14.43 6.47
CA SER A 179 60.76 14.81 5.07
C SER A 179 61.58 13.79 4.28
N ASP A 180 61.09 13.36 3.12
CA ASP A 180 61.84 13.41 1.85
C ASP A 180 61.08 12.77 0.68
N GLU A 181 61.08 13.53 -0.41
CA GLU A 181 61.12 13.19 -1.84
C GLU A 181 60.26 12.06 -2.45
N GLU A 182 59.32 12.52 -3.29
CA GLU A 182 59.07 12.09 -4.68
C GLU A 182 59.49 10.67 -5.09
N ASN A 183 58.53 9.74 -5.05
CA ASN A 183 58.42 8.72 -6.09
C ASN A 183 57.01 8.10 -6.13
N GLU A 184 56.12 8.70 -6.91
CA GLU A 184 54.79 8.14 -7.19
C GLU A 184 54.89 6.95 -8.13
N LYS A 185 54.84 5.73 -7.58
CA LYS A 185 54.33 4.56 -8.29
C LYS A 185 52.94 4.23 -7.77
N PRO A 186 51.92 4.08 -8.64
CA PRO A 186 50.58 3.72 -8.20
C PRO A 186 50.56 2.25 -7.76
N MET A 187 50.78 2.01 -6.46
CA MET A 187 50.45 0.72 -5.85
C MET A 187 48.94 0.51 -5.98
N LYS A 188 48.55 -0.44 -6.83
CA LYS A 188 47.22 -1.04 -6.85
C LYS A 188 46.92 -1.60 -5.45
N ARG A 189 46.31 -0.80 -4.58
CA ARG A 189 45.64 -1.28 -3.38
C ARG A 189 44.47 -2.14 -3.84
N GLY A 190 44.67 -3.45 -3.87
CA GLY A 190 43.61 -4.44 -3.96
C GLY A 190 42.73 -4.31 -2.72
N GLY A 191 41.80 -3.35 -2.74
CA GLY A 191 40.72 -3.27 -1.77
C GLY A 191 39.82 -4.47 -1.99
N GLY A 192 40.14 -5.59 -1.34
CA GLY A 192 39.22 -6.70 -1.20
C GLY A 192 37.98 -6.17 -0.51
N ASN A 193 36.92 -5.95 -1.30
CA ASN A 193 35.60 -5.62 -0.77
C ASN A 193 35.14 -6.81 0.07
N CYS A 194 35.45 -6.76 1.36
CA CYS A 194 34.88 -7.66 2.35
C CYS A 194 33.40 -7.30 2.40
N ALA A 195 32.60 -8.02 1.61
CA ALA A 195 31.16 -7.80 1.56
C ALA A 195 30.61 -7.94 2.99
N PRO A 196 29.81 -6.97 3.47
CA PRO A 196 29.28 -7.03 4.82
C PRO A 196 28.52 -8.35 5.02
N PRO A 197 28.66 -8.99 6.20
CA PRO A 197 28.05 -10.29 6.44
C PRO A 197 26.54 -10.24 6.19
N ASN A 198 26.05 -11.21 5.42
CA ASN A 198 24.65 -11.45 5.08
C ASN A 198 23.83 -11.76 6.35
N ARG A 199 23.43 -10.74 7.12
CA ARG A 199 22.64 -10.92 8.33
C ARG A 199 21.16 -10.78 8.00
N ALA A 200 20.48 -11.91 7.83
CA ALA A 200 19.02 -11.95 7.80
C ALA A 200 18.48 -11.71 9.22
N LEU A 201 17.44 -10.89 9.35
CA LEU A 201 16.84 -10.52 10.63
C LEU A 201 15.41 -11.04 10.73
N TYR A 202 15.19 -11.93 11.70
CA TYR A 202 13.90 -12.47 12.10
C TYR A 202 13.64 -12.08 13.55
N SER A 203 12.49 -11.49 13.86
CA SER A 203 12.12 -11.13 15.23
C SER A 203 10.91 -11.92 15.71
N GLY A 204 11.03 -12.52 16.89
CA GLY A 204 10.05 -13.43 17.47
C GLY A 204 9.18 -12.91 18.60
N SER A 205 9.44 -11.71 19.10
CA SER A 205 8.62 -10.93 20.03
C SER A 205 9.50 -9.83 20.61
N ASN A 206 8.95 -8.63 20.74
CA ASN A 206 9.59 -7.43 21.31
C ASN A 206 10.62 -6.73 20.40
N LEU A 207 10.20 -6.41 19.18
CA LEU A 207 10.92 -5.43 18.37
C LEU A 207 10.80 -4.06 19.04
N THR A 208 11.91 -3.50 19.56
CA THR A 208 11.95 -2.11 20.02
C THR A 208 12.13 -1.16 18.84
N LEU A 209 11.84 0.15 19.01
CA LEU A 209 12.04 1.12 17.92
C LEU A 209 13.51 1.20 17.49
N ALA A 210 14.42 1.07 18.46
CA ALA A 210 15.86 1.00 18.20
C ALA A 210 16.22 -0.27 17.42
N SER A 211 15.70 -1.43 17.83
CA SER A 211 15.91 -2.71 17.14
C SER A 211 15.30 -2.72 15.74
N LEU A 212 14.14 -2.09 15.54
CA LEU A 212 13.54 -1.91 14.22
C LEU A 212 14.40 -1.00 13.35
N SER A 213 14.82 0.15 13.89
CA SER A 213 15.66 1.10 13.15
C SER A 213 16.97 0.43 12.73
N GLU A 214 17.62 -0.26 13.67
CA GLU A 214 18.79 -1.09 13.41
C GLU A 214 18.50 -2.17 12.37
N MET A 215 17.35 -2.85 12.47
CA MET A 215 16.94 -3.88 11.52
C MET A 215 16.76 -3.30 10.12
N LEU A 216 16.07 -2.18 9.97
CA LEU A 216 15.86 -1.52 8.68
C LEU A 216 17.17 -0.98 8.10
N LEU A 217 18.07 -0.45 8.95
CA LEU A 217 19.39 0.03 8.53
C LEU A 217 20.32 -1.11 8.11
N ARG A 218 20.22 -2.27 8.75
CA ARG A 218 21.05 -3.45 8.48
C ARG A 218 20.40 -4.44 7.53
N ASN A 219 19.18 -4.18 7.08
CA ASN A 219 18.42 -5.13 6.29
C ASN A 219 19.14 -5.39 4.95
N ASN A 220 19.72 -6.58 4.80
CA ASN A 220 20.26 -7.02 3.53
C ASN A 220 19.23 -7.83 2.73
N GLY A 221 18.03 -7.28 2.64
CA GLY A 221 16.95 -7.77 1.81
C GLY A 221 15.94 -8.70 2.46
N HIS A 222 16.13 -9.17 3.69
CA HIS A 222 15.15 -10.00 4.40
C HIS A 222 14.91 -9.45 5.82
N ALA A 223 13.78 -8.78 6.01
CA ALA A 223 13.31 -8.40 7.34
C ALA A 223 11.92 -8.96 7.58
N PHE A 224 11.79 -9.78 8.61
CA PHE A 224 10.54 -10.43 8.97
C PHE A 224 10.30 -10.35 10.46
N SER A 225 9.07 -9.99 10.85
CA SER A 225 8.64 -9.92 12.24
C SER A 225 7.36 -10.72 12.44
N LEU A 226 7.41 -11.73 13.31
CA LEU A 226 6.22 -12.45 13.77
C LEU A 226 5.99 -12.18 15.25
N THR A 227 4.81 -11.72 15.62
CA THR A 227 4.51 -11.32 17.00
C THR A 227 3.18 -11.86 17.50
N GLU A 228 3.14 -12.23 18.79
CA GLU A 228 1.91 -12.62 19.47
C GLU A 228 0.93 -11.46 19.67
N ASN A 229 1.47 -10.23 19.64
CA ASN A 229 0.69 -9.01 19.76
C ASN A 229 1.20 -7.95 18.78
N VAL A 230 0.55 -7.85 17.62
CA VAL A 230 0.85 -6.86 16.59
C VAL A 230 0.55 -5.44 17.10
N GLN A 231 -0.40 -5.27 18.03
CA GLN A 231 -0.63 -3.98 18.66
C GLN A 231 0.64 -3.43 19.32
N ASN A 232 1.42 -4.27 20.02
CA ASN A 232 2.66 -3.82 20.65
C ASN A 232 3.69 -3.35 19.61
N LEU A 233 3.76 -4.02 18.45
CA LEU A 233 4.62 -3.58 17.35
C LEU A 233 4.16 -2.23 16.81
N HIS A 234 2.85 -2.03 16.63
CA HIS A 234 2.28 -0.76 16.21
C HIS A 234 2.49 0.35 17.25
N GLU A 235 2.41 0.05 18.54
CA GLU A 235 2.72 0.99 19.62
C GLU A 235 4.18 1.43 19.60
N VAL A 236 5.11 0.48 19.43
CA VAL A 236 6.54 0.76 19.28
C VAL A 236 6.82 1.59 18.03
N LEU A 237 6.09 1.34 16.94
CA LEU A 237 6.15 2.12 15.72
C LEU A 237 5.53 3.52 15.88
N GLY A 238 4.78 3.81 16.95
CA GLY A 238 4.05 5.07 17.12
C GLY A 238 2.78 5.15 16.27
N LEU A 239 2.25 4.01 15.81
CA LEU A 239 1.04 3.91 14.96
C LEU A 239 -0.27 3.99 15.74
N THR A 240 -0.24 3.77 17.05
CA THR A 240 -1.41 3.90 17.93
C THR A 240 -1.62 5.31 18.47
N GLN A 241 -0.69 6.23 18.17
CA GLN A 241 -0.80 7.62 18.61
C GLN A 241 -1.94 8.33 17.86
N PRO A 242 -2.70 9.24 18.51
CA PRO A 242 -3.76 10.00 17.86
C PRO A 242 -3.26 10.82 16.67
N VAL A 243 -2.00 11.26 16.72
CA VAL A 243 -1.33 12.01 15.66
C VAL A 243 -0.08 11.24 15.25
N ILE A 244 -0.15 10.57 14.09
CA ILE A 244 0.98 9.88 13.49
C ILE A 244 1.80 10.90 12.69
N SER A 245 3.11 10.93 12.89
CA SER A 245 4.00 11.81 12.13
C SER A 245 3.89 11.53 10.62
N PRO A 246 3.67 12.54 9.76
CA PRO A 246 3.64 12.34 8.30
C PRO A 246 4.91 11.69 7.75
N LYS A 247 6.06 11.96 8.38
CA LYS A 247 7.34 11.33 8.02
C LYS A 247 7.31 9.82 8.26
N LEU A 248 6.79 9.39 9.41
CA LEU A 248 6.68 7.97 9.74
C LEU A 248 5.69 7.27 8.80
N THR A 249 4.55 7.89 8.52
CA THR A 249 3.59 7.39 7.52
C THR A 249 4.28 7.17 6.18
N SER A 250 4.98 8.19 5.66
CA SER A 250 5.73 8.07 4.40
C SER A 250 6.74 6.93 4.43
N VAL A 251 7.51 6.78 5.51
CA VAL A 251 8.47 5.69 5.65
C VAL A 251 7.76 4.33 5.61
N LEU A 252 6.66 4.15 6.34
CA LEU A 252 5.94 2.87 6.35
C LEU A 252 5.26 2.57 5.01
N GLU A 253 4.75 3.58 4.33
CA GLU A 253 4.28 3.42 2.96
C GLU A 253 5.43 3.00 2.03
N ASP A 254 6.59 3.64 2.13
CA ASP A 254 7.77 3.29 1.35
C ASP A 254 8.24 1.85 1.65
N LEU A 255 8.26 1.45 2.93
CA LEU A 255 8.56 0.09 3.36
C LEU A 255 7.61 -0.91 2.72
N TYR A 256 6.31 -0.64 2.72
CA TYR A 256 5.30 -1.53 2.13
C TYR A 256 5.42 -1.63 0.61
N GLU A 257 5.74 -0.52 -0.05
CA GLU A 257 5.88 -0.43 -1.51
C GLU A 257 7.27 -0.94 -1.98
N GLY A 258 8.07 -1.49 -1.06
CA GLY A 258 9.42 -2.00 -1.32
C GLY A 258 10.35 -0.92 -1.86
N LEU A 259 10.10 0.34 -1.50
CA LEU A 259 10.93 1.47 -1.89
C LEU A 259 12.21 1.47 -1.04
N PRO A 260 13.35 1.87 -1.63
CA PRO A 260 14.57 2.08 -0.86
C PRO A 260 14.33 3.15 0.20
N VAL A 261 14.66 2.84 1.45
CA VAL A 261 14.64 3.83 2.52
C VAL A 261 15.87 4.69 2.32
N VAL A 262 15.64 5.97 2.06
CA VAL A 262 16.73 6.92 1.86
C VAL A 262 17.02 7.62 3.16
N ALA A 263 18.18 7.32 3.74
CA ALA A 263 18.72 8.08 4.85
C ALA A 263 19.60 9.19 4.29
N VAL A 264 19.41 10.42 4.77
CA VAL A 264 20.34 11.52 4.52
C VAL A 264 21.13 11.72 5.80
N ASP A 265 22.39 11.28 5.81
CA ASP A 265 23.30 11.45 6.93
C ASP A 265 24.44 12.39 6.51
N ASN A 266 24.61 13.50 7.24
CA ASN A 266 25.60 14.55 6.96
C ASN A 266 25.59 15.08 5.51
N GLY A 267 24.40 15.21 4.90
CA GLY A 267 24.23 15.66 3.52
C GLY A 267 24.56 14.61 2.46
N LYS A 268 25.00 13.41 2.86
CA LYS A 268 25.16 12.26 1.97
C LYS A 268 23.87 11.45 1.95
N VAL A 269 23.31 11.30 0.76
CA VAL A 269 22.13 10.46 0.52
C VAL A 269 22.60 9.00 0.47
N THR A 270 22.39 8.25 1.54
CA THR A 270 22.56 6.80 1.55
C THR A 270 21.23 6.14 1.25
N THR A 271 21.10 5.54 0.07
CA THR A 271 20.01 4.65 -0.26
C THR A 271 20.25 3.33 0.45
N ASN A 272 19.50 3.01 1.50
CA ASN A 272 19.41 1.64 1.94
C ASN A 272 18.59 0.89 0.89
N PHE A 273 19.14 -0.21 0.37
CA PHE A 273 18.44 -1.04 -0.61
C PHE A 273 17.05 -1.42 -0.06
N GLY A 274 16.05 -1.46 -0.96
CA GLY A 274 14.64 -1.65 -0.61
C GLY A 274 14.46 -2.72 0.47
N SER A 275 13.93 -2.33 1.62
CA SER A 275 13.71 -3.28 2.70
C SER A 275 12.46 -4.10 2.36
N ASN A 276 12.62 -5.40 2.18
CA ASN A 276 11.48 -6.30 2.18
C ASN A 276 11.07 -6.56 3.64
N PHE A 277 10.32 -5.60 4.22
CA PHE A 277 9.83 -5.66 5.59
C PHE A 277 8.45 -6.30 5.63
N ASN A 278 8.42 -7.58 5.95
CA ASN A 278 7.19 -8.33 6.23
C ASN A 278 6.93 -8.34 7.74
N HIS A 279 5.67 -8.23 8.12
CA HIS A 279 5.29 -8.51 9.50
C HIS A 279 3.91 -9.12 9.59
N GLY A 280 3.70 -9.91 10.62
CA GLY A 280 2.36 -10.31 10.99
C GLY A 280 2.29 -11.03 12.32
N GLY A 281 1.14 -11.63 12.56
CA GLY A 281 0.88 -12.42 13.75
C GLY A 281 -0.49 -12.14 14.32
N PHE A 282 -0.58 -12.13 15.65
CA PHE A 282 -1.86 -12.11 16.34
C PHE A 282 -2.12 -10.79 17.05
N THR A 283 -3.38 -10.50 17.33
CA THR A 283 -3.78 -9.38 18.18
C THR A 283 -5.14 -9.66 18.86
N SER A 284 -5.57 -8.77 19.75
CA SER A 284 -6.93 -8.81 20.28
C SER A 284 -7.96 -8.45 19.18
N PRO A 285 -9.15 -9.09 19.19
CA PRO A 285 -10.28 -8.70 18.34
C PRO A 285 -10.64 -7.21 18.41
N GLU A 286 -10.65 -6.63 19.62
CA GLU A 286 -10.92 -5.21 19.85
C GLU A 286 -9.94 -4.30 19.09
N TYR A 287 -8.65 -4.67 19.08
CA TYR A 287 -7.66 -3.88 18.36
C TYR A 287 -7.84 -3.96 16.85
N ILE A 288 -8.25 -5.10 16.27
CA ILE A 288 -8.54 -5.19 14.83
C ILE A 288 -9.66 -4.22 14.45
N VAL A 289 -10.77 -4.22 15.21
CA VAL A 289 -11.88 -3.32 14.94
C VAL A 289 -11.45 -1.87 15.11
N THR A 290 -10.69 -1.57 16.16
CA THR A 290 -10.13 -0.23 16.38
C THR A 290 -9.22 0.20 15.23
N LEU A 291 -8.39 -0.70 14.71
CA LEU A 291 -7.51 -0.45 13.58
C LEU A 291 -8.33 -0.15 12.31
N MET A 292 -9.38 -0.91 12.06
CA MET A 292 -10.23 -0.72 10.88
C MET A 292 -11.06 0.56 10.93
N VAL A 293 -11.62 0.88 12.11
CA VAL A 293 -12.57 2.00 12.25
C VAL A 293 -11.86 3.32 12.55
N LYS A 294 -10.76 3.30 13.32
CA LYS A 294 -10.12 4.52 13.83
C LYS A 294 -8.75 4.81 13.26
N SER A 295 -8.05 3.81 12.70
CA SER A 295 -6.70 4.06 12.19
C SER A 295 -6.73 4.66 10.79
N PRO A 296 -5.68 5.38 10.38
CA PRO A 296 -5.63 5.97 9.06
C PRO A 296 -5.81 4.92 7.97
N ALA A 297 -6.62 5.25 6.97
CA ALA A 297 -6.98 4.33 5.89
C ALA A 297 -5.76 3.73 5.18
N TRP A 298 -4.63 4.44 5.13
CA TRP A 298 -3.40 3.95 4.51
C TRP A 298 -2.87 2.66 5.16
N LEU A 299 -3.05 2.48 6.48
CA LEU A 299 -2.55 1.32 7.21
C LEU A 299 -3.49 0.12 7.04
N SER A 300 -4.80 0.33 7.27
CA SER A 300 -5.82 -0.71 7.11
C SER A 300 -5.90 -1.23 5.67
N ALA A 301 -5.65 -0.37 4.67
CA ALA A 301 -5.53 -0.77 3.26
C ALA A 301 -4.52 -1.89 3.04
N ARG A 302 -3.42 -1.85 3.78
CA ARG A 302 -2.19 -2.60 3.50
C ARG A 302 -2.09 -3.92 4.26
N LEU A 303 -2.96 -4.12 5.26
CA LEU A 303 -3.01 -5.32 6.08
C LEU A 303 -3.92 -6.39 5.47
N LEU A 304 -3.56 -7.65 5.62
CA LEU A 304 -4.45 -8.80 5.44
C LEU A 304 -5.02 -9.14 6.81
N LEU A 305 -6.34 -9.06 6.96
CA LEU A 305 -7.00 -9.23 8.25
C LEU A 305 -7.88 -10.48 8.23
N SER A 306 -7.69 -11.34 9.21
CA SER A 306 -8.54 -12.50 9.42
C SER A 306 -9.16 -12.44 10.81
N CYS A 307 -10.48 -12.69 10.86
CA CYS A 307 -11.26 -12.77 12.09
C CYS A 307 -11.85 -14.19 12.17
N PRO A 308 -11.09 -15.19 12.64
CA PRO A 308 -11.53 -16.58 12.59
C PRO A 308 -12.74 -16.85 13.47
N GLN A 309 -13.55 -17.85 13.10
CA GLN A 309 -14.76 -18.20 13.84
C GLN A 309 -14.43 -18.73 15.23
N ALA A 310 -15.24 -18.35 16.23
CA ALA A 310 -14.99 -18.73 17.62
C ALA A 310 -15.17 -20.23 17.87
N ASP A 311 -16.03 -20.89 17.09
CA ASP A 311 -16.35 -22.31 17.26
C ASP A 311 -15.24 -23.24 16.75
N ASP A 312 -14.38 -22.79 15.84
CA ASP A 312 -13.23 -23.57 15.33
C ASP A 312 -12.16 -23.83 16.40
N MET A 313 -12.18 -23.07 17.49
CA MET A 313 -11.26 -23.25 18.62
C MET A 313 -11.57 -24.49 19.48
N LYS A 314 -12.73 -25.14 19.29
CA LYS A 314 -13.13 -26.35 20.00
C LYS A 314 -12.56 -27.63 19.37
N GLY A 315 -11.70 -27.51 18.35
CA GLY A 315 -11.04 -28.64 17.71
C GLY A 315 -10.46 -29.62 18.73
N VAL A 316 -10.98 -30.84 18.72
CA VAL A 316 -10.33 -32.00 19.35
C VAL A 316 -8.94 -32.09 18.74
N PHE A 317 -7.90 -32.33 19.55
CA PHE A 317 -6.57 -32.62 19.03
C PHE A 317 -6.71 -33.75 18.00
N GLY A 318 -6.59 -33.42 16.71
CA GLY A 318 -6.57 -34.42 15.66
C GLY A 318 -5.28 -35.19 15.81
N GLU A 319 -5.34 -36.52 15.76
CA GLU A 319 -4.13 -37.27 15.47
C GLU A 319 -3.60 -36.76 14.12
N PRO A 320 -2.33 -36.35 14.03
CA PRO A 320 -1.75 -35.93 12.75
C PRO A 320 -1.96 -37.07 11.74
N SER A 321 -2.32 -36.72 10.51
CA SER A 321 -2.53 -37.72 9.47
C SER A 321 -1.25 -38.53 9.32
N THR A 322 -1.30 -39.82 9.64
CA THR A 322 -0.14 -40.73 9.55
C THR A 322 0.20 -41.13 8.11
N GLU A 323 -0.60 -40.70 7.13
CA GLU A 323 -0.55 -41.26 5.77
C GLU A 323 0.41 -40.53 4.80
N MET A 324 0.86 -39.32 5.12
CA MET A 324 1.87 -38.62 4.31
C MET A 324 2.89 -37.89 5.20
N GLU A 325 4.19 -38.14 4.95
CA GLU A 325 5.28 -37.35 5.50
C GLU A 325 5.25 -35.95 4.88
N ALA A 326 4.47 -35.04 5.46
CA ALA A 326 4.50 -33.65 5.08
C ALA A 326 5.93 -33.09 5.27
N PRO A 327 6.46 -32.31 4.32
CA PRO A 327 7.82 -31.79 4.43
C PRO A 327 7.97 -30.90 5.67
N GLU A 328 9.12 -30.96 6.32
CA GLU A 328 9.41 -30.11 7.47
C GLU A 328 9.49 -28.63 7.05
N LEU A 329 8.90 -27.76 7.89
CA LEU A 329 8.86 -26.32 7.63
C LEU A 329 10.27 -25.70 7.55
N GLU A 330 11.24 -26.25 8.29
CA GLU A 330 12.65 -25.87 8.20
C GLU A 330 13.22 -26.08 6.80
N HIS A 331 12.91 -27.22 6.19
CA HIS A 331 13.38 -27.53 4.84
C HIS A 331 12.74 -26.61 3.79
N ILE A 332 11.43 -26.33 3.93
CA ILE A 332 10.71 -25.37 3.08
C ILE A 332 11.36 -23.99 3.15
N PHE A 333 11.64 -23.48 4.37
CA PHE A 333 12.27 -22.17 4.52
C PHE A 333 13.71 -22.12 4.02
N ALA A 334 14.49 -23.19 4.21
CA ALA A 334 15.84 -23.29 3.67
C ALA A 334 15.82 -23.17 2.13
N ILE A 335 14.90 -23.88 1.47
CA ILE A 335 14.70 -23.81 0.02
C ILE A 335 14.30 -22.38 -0.40
N LEU A 336 13.34 -21.76 0.28
CA LEU A 336 12.92 -20.39 -0.03
C LEU A 336 14.08 -19.40 0.05
N LEU A 337 14.89 -19.47 1.11
CA LEU A 337 16.02 -18.57 1.31
C LEU A 337 17.12 -18.74 0.27
N GLU A 338 17.39 -19.99 -0.13
CA GLU A 338 18.42 -20.26 -1.12
C GLU A 338 17.98 -19.76 -2.51
N GLN A 339 16.75 -20.07 -2.91
CA GLN A 339 16.23 -19.73 -4.25
C GLN A 339 16.09 -18.22 -4.47
N HIS A 340 15.85 -17.46 -3.41
CA HIS A 340 15.69 -16.00 -3.47
C HIS A 340 16.92 -15.21 -3.00
N ARG A 341 18.07 -15.87 -2.89
CA ARG A 341 19.34 -15.20 -2.63
C ARG A 341 19.71 -14.23 -3.76
N GLU A 342 19.46 -14.65 -5.00
CA GLU A 342 19.73 -13.87 -6.21
C GLU A 342 18.52 -13.03 -6.64
N LYS A 343 18.71 -12.18 -7.65
CA LYS A 343 17.64 -11.35 -8.21
C LYS A 343 16.67 -12.20 -9.00
N GLN A 344 15.47 -12.38 -8.45
CA GLN A 344 14.45 -13.24 -9.02
C GLN A 344 13.20 -12.47 -9.45
N LYS A 345 12.46 -13.08 -10.37
CA LYS A 345 11.28 -12.46 -10.95
C LYS A 345 10.21 -13.49 -11.25
N TYR A 346 9.13 -13.43 -10.49
CA TYR A 346 7.90 -14.13 -10.85
C TYR A 346 7.21 -13.39 -11.99
N VAL A 347 6.74 -14.13 -12.99
CA VAL A 347 6.10 -13.55 -14.17
C VAL A 347 4.75 -14.23 -14.38
N PHE A 348 3.70 -13.43 -14.52
CA PHE A 348 2.38 -13.95 -14.88
C PHE A 348 2.39 -14.49 -16.30
N SER A 349 1.83 -15.68 -16.51
CA SER A 349 1.51 -16.17 -17.85
C SER A 349 0.42 -15.30 -18.49
N SER A 350 0.24 -15.40 -19.81
CA SER A 350 -0.83 -14.66 -20.51
C SER A 350 -2.22 -14.99 -19.94
N GLU A 351 -2.46 -16.26 -19.64
CA GLU A 351 -3.71 -16.74 -19.03
C GLU A 351 -3.88 -16.18 -17.61
N ALA A 352 -2.79 -16.11 -16.83
CA ALA A 352 -2.82 -15.53 -15.48
C ALA A 352 -3.15 -14.03 -15.49
N VAL A 353 -2.66 -13.29 -16.49
CA VAL A 353 -3.04 -11.88 -16.69
C VAL A 353 -4.52 -11.76 -17.06
N GLN A 354 -5.02 -12.62 -17.95
CA GLN A 354 -6.43 -12.62 -18.34
C GLN A 354 -7.35 -12.92 -17.15
N GLU A 355 -7.00 -13.89 -16.32
CA GLU A 355 -7.75 -14.23 -15.10
C GLU A 355 -7.79 -13.06 -14.12
N LEU A 356 -6.65 -12.39 -13.88
CA LEU A 356 -6.59 -11.21 -13.01
C LEU A 356 -7.40 -10.04 -13.58
N SER A 357 -7.32 -9.82 -14.90
CA SER A 357 -8.08 -8.78 -15.60
C SER A 357 -9.59 -9.05 -15.55
N LYS A 358 -10.01 -10.30 -15.71
CA LYS A 358 -11.41 -10.70 -15.61
C LYS A 358 -11.97 -10.35 -14.23
N PHE A 359 -11.29 -10.77 -13.17
CA PHE A 359 -11.67 -10.41 -11.80
C PHE A 359 -11.69 -8.89 -11.58
N PHE A 360 -10.72 -8.16 -12.13
CA PHE A 360 -10.67 -6.71 -12.01
C PHE A 360 -11.89 -6.03 -12.65
N GLU A 361 -12.24 -6.40 -13.88
CA GLU A 361 -13.34 -5.78 -14.63
C GLU A 361 -14.71 -6.21 -14.10
N GLU A 362 -14.91 -7.50 -13.82
CA GLU A 362 -16.24 -8.04 -13.47
C GLU A 362 -16.62 -7.78 -12.02
N GLU A 363 -15.67 -7.99 -11.09
CA GLU A 363 -15.97 -8.01 -9.65
C GLU A 363 -15.37 -6.81 -8.93
N TRP A 364 -14.08 -6.56 -9.11
CA TRP A 364 -13.36 -5.51 -8.39
C TRP A 364 -13.88 -4.11 -8.72
N SER A 365 -14.09 -3.82 -10.01
CA SER A 365 -14.58 -2.52 -10.48
C SER A 365 -15.96 -2.20 -9.89
N THR A 366 -16.83 -3.21 -9.78
CA THR A 366 -18.16 -3.10 -9.18
C THR A 366 -18.06 -2.74 -7.70
N VAL A 367 -17.18 -3.41 -6.95
CA VAL A 367 -16.91 -3.11 -5.53
C VAL A 367 -16.40 -1.67 -5.39
N LEU A 368 -15.44 -1.28 -6.23
CA LEU A 368 -14.85 0.05 -6.19
C LEU A 368 -15.88 1.14 -6.52
N ASN A 369 -16.72 0.95 -7.54
CA ASN A 369 -17.75 1.91 -7.93
C ASN A 369 -18.82 2.10 -6.85
N GLN A 370 -19.14 1.05 -6.08
CA GLN A 370 -20.04 1.16 -4.94
C GLN A 370 -19.40 1.91 -3.76
N LEU A 371 -18.07 1.86 -3.65
CA LEU A 371 -17.31 2.50 -2.58
C LEU A 371 -16.82 3.92 -2.91
N ASP A 372 -16.63 4.25 -4.18
CA ASP A 372 -16.20 5.58 -4.67
C ASP A 372 -17.19 6.70 -4.30
N GLN A 373 -18.43 6.33 -3.99
CA GLN A 373 -19.43 7.24 -3.43
C GLN A 373 -19.15 7.62 -1.97
N ASN A 374 -18.20 6.96 -1.30
CA ASN A 374 -17.95 7.08 0.14
C ASN A 374 -16.47 7.39 0.44
N GLU A 375 -16.16 8.03 1.58
CA GLU A 375 -14.81 8.41 2.03
C GLU A 375 -13.85 7.22 2.33
N HIS A 376 -14.18 6.01 1.88
CA HIS A 376 -13.58 4.74 2.28
C HIS A 376 -12.73 4.07 1.18
N GLU A 377 -12.49 4.72 0.04
CA GLU A 377 -11.62 4.20 -1.05
C GLU A 377 -10.26 3.71 -0.51
N GLY A 378 -9.75 4.41 0.50
CA GLY A 378 -8.48 4.06 1.14
C GLY A 378 -8.41 2.62 1.66
N ILE A 379 -9.51 2.05 2.16
CA ILE A 379 -9.52 0.71 2.78
C ILE A 379 -9.27 -0.40 1.76
N ILE A 380 -9.68 -0.18 0.52
CA ILE A 380 -9.66 -1.19 -0.53
C ILE A 380 -8.60 -0.91 -1.60
N GLY A 381 -8.09 0.32 -1.70
CA GLY A 381 -7.20 0.74 -2.80
C GLY A 381 -5.87 0.00 -2.93
N LYS A 382 -5.55 -0.92 -2.01
CA LYS A 382 -4.33 -1.76 -2.03
C LYS A 382 -4.57 -3.27 -2.20
N SER A 383 -5.81 -3.71 -2.23
CA SER A 383 -6.19 -5.13 -2.37
C SER A 383 -5.65 -5.79 -3.64
N MET A 384 -5.66 -5.12 -4.80
CA MET A 384 -5.21 -5.70 -6.07
C MET A 384 -3.71 -5.95 -6.02
N GLY A 385 -2.95 -4.99 -5.47
CA GLY A 385 -1.53 -5.19 -5.17
C GLY A 385 -1.33 -6.34 -4.18
N GLN A 386 -2.16 -6.45 -3.14
CA GLN A 386 -2.11 -7.57 -2.19
C GLN A 386 -2.36 -8.93 -2.88
N ILE A 387 -3.35 -9.05 -3.76
CA ILE A 387 -3.64 -10.27 -4.52
C ILE A 387 -2.44 -10.66 -5.38
N VAL A 388 -1.85 -9.71 -6.11
CA VAL A 388 -0.64 -9.97 -6.91
C VAL A 388 0.50 -10.48 -6.03
N ARG A 389 0.67 -9.93 -4.83
CA ARG A 389 1.68 -10.39 -3.88
C ARG A 389 1.40 -11.79 -3.34
N LEU A 390 0.14 -12.09 -3.05
CA LEU A 390 -0.31 -13.43 -2.68
C LEU A 390 0.00 -14.44 -3.80
N CYS A 391 -0.18 -14.09 -5.08
CA CYS A 391 0.19 -14.98 -6.19
C CYS A 391 1.66 -15.41 -6.14
N GLY A 392 2.58 -14.46 -5.91
CA GLY A 392 4.01 -14.77 -5.81
C GLY A 392 4.35 -15.60 -4.59
N ILE A 393 3.75 -15.29 -3.43
CA ILE A 393 3.98 -16.03 -2.18
C ILE A 393 3.44 -17.47 -2.28
N LEU A 394 2.21 -17.64 -2.76
CA LEU A 394 1.62 -18.97 -2.95
C LEU A 394 2.42 -19.80 -3.95
N LYS A 395 2.89 -19.20 -5.05
CA LYS A 395 3.75 -19.90 -6.02
C LYS A 395 5.07 -20.34 -5.40
N ALA A 396 5.70 -19.48 -4.60
CA ALA A 396 6.95 -19.80 -3.93
C ALA A 396 6.77 -20.92 -2.90
N LEU A 397 5.68 -20.90 -2.14
CA LEU A 397 5.35 -21.96 -1.18
C LEU A 397 5.08 -23.29 -1.89
N ASP A 398 4.29 -23.29 -2.96
CA ASP A 398 4.00 -24.50 -3.75
C ASP A 398 5.28 -25.14 -4.32
N ASN A 399 6.17 -24.32 -4.91
CA ASN A 399 7.46 -24.81 -5.41
C ASN A 399 8.32 -25.38 -4.27
N SER A 400 8.34 -24.72 -3.10
CA SER A 400 9.16 -25.14 -1.96
C SER A 400 8.67 -26.45 -1.36
N ILE A 401 7.36 -26.61 -1.20
CA ILE A 401 6.73 -27.84 -0.72
C ILE A 401 6.99 -28.99 -1.70
N LEU A 402 6.88 -28.74 -3.01
CA LEU A 402 7.18 -29.72 -4.04
C LEU A 402 8.63 -30.23 -3.95
N ILE A 403 9.58 -29.30 -3.86
CA ILE A 403 11.01 -29.64 -3.76
C ILE A 403 11.29 -30.37 -2.44
N ALA A 404 10.73 -29.88 -1.33
CA ALA A 404 10.93 -30.45 -0.01
C ALA A 404 10.38 -31.88 0.13
N GLY A 405 9.26 -32.19 -0.54
CA GLY A 405 8.67 -33.54 -0.54
C GLY A 405 9.36 -34.52 -1.50
N SER A 406 10.29 -34.06 -2.34
CA SER A 406 10.89 -34.88 -3.40
C SER A 406 12.24 -35.47 -2.96
N SER A 407 12.23 -36.52 -2.12
CA SER A 407 13.44 -37.17 -1.59
C SER A 407 14.42 -37.74 -2.63
N GLN A 408 14.04 -37.81 -3.91
CA GLN A 408 14.81 -38.51 -4.96
C GLN A 408 15.21 -37.67 -6.19
N VAL A 409 14.78 -36.41 -6.32
CA VAL A 409 15.01 -35.64 -7.56
C VAL A 409 15.99 -34.50 -7.32
N ARG A 410 17.24 -34.69 -7.76
CA ARG A 410 18.32 -33.69 -7.62
C ARG A 410 18.13 -32.42 -8.47
N PHE A 411 17.11 -32.34 -9.32
CA PHE A 411 16.93 -31.26 -10.30
C PHE A 411 15.46 -30.96 -10.58
N ILE A 412 14.69 -30.55 -9.57
CA ILE A 412 13.40 -29.90 -9.85
C ILE A 412 13.69 -28.44 -10.15
N ASP A 413 13.44 -28.02 -11.38
CA ASP A 413 13.58 -26.63 -11.78
C ASP A 413 12.54 -25.76 -11.08
N TRP A 414 12.98 -24.62 -10.57
CA TRP A 414 12.09 -23.65 -9.94
C TRP A 414 11.20 -22.97 -10.98
N ASP A 415 9.89 -23.14 -10.84
CA ASP A 415 8.92 -22.52 -11.74
C ASP A 415 8.66 -21.05 -11.35
N TRP A 416 9.24 -20.12 -12.09
CA TRP A 416 9.05 -18.68 -11.91
C TRP A 416 7.75 -18.15 -12.57
N SER A 417 7.00 -19.00 -13.27
CA SER A 417 5.76 -18.61 -13.94
C SER A 417 4.56 -18.72 -12.99
N ILE A 418 3.83 -17.62 -12.82
CA ILE A 418 2.54 -17.61 -12.12
C ILE A 418 1.47 -17.98 -13.14
N LYS A 419 0.75 -19.08 -12.88
CA LYS A 419 -0.30 -19.63 -13.76
C LYS A 419 -1.68 -19.15 -13.32
N ALA A 420 -2.67 -19.30 -14.20
CA ALA A 420 -4.05 -18.85 -13.95
C ALA A 420 -4.66 -19.48 -12.69
N ASN A 421 -4.37 -20.76 -12.40
CA ASN A 421 -4.82 -21.41 -11.16
C ASN A 421 -4.26 -20.73 -9.90
N THR A 422 -2.97 -20.38 -9.87
CA THR A 422 -2.38 -19.63 -8.74
C THR A 422 -3.05 -18.27 -8.56
N VAL A 423 -3.42 -17.60 -9.66
CA VAL A 423 -4.16 -16.34 -9.62
C VAL A 423 -5.57 -16.55 -9.05
N ALA A 424 -6.31 -17.57 -9.49
CA ALA A 424 -7.62 -17.91 -8.97
C ALA A 424 -7.60 -18.22 -7.46
N ASN A 425 -6.59 -18.96 -7.01
CA ASN A 425 -6.36 -19.24 -5.59
C ASN A 425 -6.14 -17.93 -4.81
N ALA A 426 -5.22 -17.07 -5.28
CA ALA A 426 -4.93 -15.79 -4.65
C ALA A 426 -6.12 -14.82 -4.66
N ILE A 427 -6.95 -14.82 -5.71
CA ILE A 427 -8.21 -14.06 -5.77
C ILE A 427 -9.17 -14.56 -4.71
N THR A 428 -9.34 -15.88 -4.58
CA THR A 428 -10.23 -16.49 -3.56
C THR A 428 -9.83 -16.04 -2.15
N LEU A 429 -8.53 -16.10 -1.84
CA LEU A 429 -8.00 -15.64 -0.56
C LEU A 429 -8.11 -14.11 -0.40
N GLY A 430 -7.86 -13.35 -1.46
CA GLY A 430 -8.00 -11.89 -1.50
C GLY A 430 -9.43 -11.41 -1.26
N LYS A 431 -10.43 -12.10 -1.83
CA LYS A 431 -11.86 -11.85 -1.59
C LYS A 431 -12.19 -12.03 -0.12
N TYR A 432 -11.76 -13.12 0.51
CA TYR A 432 -11.95 -13.34 1.93
C TYR A 432 -11.42 -12.17 2.77
N PHE A 433 -10.17 -11.73 2.55
CA PHE A 433 -9.61 -10.60 3.30
C PHE A 433 -10.34 -9.27 3.04
N LEU A 434 -10.83 -9.06 1.82
CA LEU A 434 -11.59 -7.87 1.48
C LEU A 434 -12.96 -7.87 2.16
N GLU A 435 -13.68 -8.99 2.10
CA GLU A 435 -14.99 -9.11 2.75
C GLU A 435 -14.87 -8.88 4.26
N GLN A 436 -13.83 -9.42 4.90
CA GLN A 436 -13.54 -9.19 6.32
C GLN A 436 -13.40 -7.69 6.62
N LYS A 437 -12.67 -6.94 5.78
CA LYS A 437 -12.53 -5.48 5.92
C LYS A 437 -13.85 -4.75 5.69
N LEU A 438 -14.61 -5.11 4.67
CA LEU A 438 -15.89 -4.48 4.33
C LEU A 438 -16.94 -4.73 5.41
N ALA A 439 -17.03 -5.95 5.93
CA ALA A 439 -17.90 -6.31 7.04
C ALA A 439 -17.60 -5.48 8.29
N MET A 440 -16.33 -5.25 8.62
CA MET A 440 -15.95 -4.41 9.75
C MET A 440 -16.22 -2.91 9.52
N THR A 441 -16.07 -2.44 8.28
CA THR A 441 -16.21 -1.01 7.96
C THR A 441 -17.67 -0.60 7.84
N PHE A 442 -18.48 -1.40 7.17
CA PHE A 442 -19.86 -1.06 6.82
C PHE A 442 -20.91 -1.80 7.65
N MET A 443 -20.49 -2.77 8.46
CA MET A 443 -21.39 -3.70 9.15
C MET A 443 -22.36 -4.43 8.21
N VAL A 444 -21.97 -4.60 6.95
CA VAL A 444 -22.77 -5.30 5.95
C VAL A 444 -22.57 -6.80 6.14
N ALA A 445 -23.66 -7.56 6.02
CA ALA A 445 -23.62 -9.01 6.11
C ALA A 445 -22.84 -9.64 4.93
N THR A 446 -22.43 -10.89 5.11
CA THR A 446 -21.70 -11.75 4.17
C THR A 446 -22.30 -11.77 2.75
N GLY A 447 -21.48 -12.07 1.74
CA GLY A 447 -21.94 -12.38 0.38
C GLY A 447 -21.77 -11.25 -0.64
N PHE A 448 -20.85 -10.30 -0.39
CA PHE A 448 -20.59 -9.20 -1.32
C PHE A 448 -20.14 -9.70 -2.69
N PHE A 449 -19.29 -10.74 -2.73
CA PHE A 449 -18.84 -11.35 -3.98
C PHE A 449 -19.72 -12.50 -4.47
N SER A 450 -20.47 -13.17 -3.59
CA SER A 450 -21.30 -14.33 -3.97
C SER A 450 -22.40 -13.97 -4.99
N HIS A 451 -22.93 -12.75 -4.93
CA HIS A 451 -23.98 -12.30 -5.84
C HIS A 451 -23.47 -11.81 -7.20
N ALA A 452 -22.20 -11.39 -7.30
CA ALA A 452 -21.64 -10.89 -8.55
C ALA A 452 -21.52 -12.01 -9.59
N SER A 453 -21.09 -13.21 -9.18
CA SER A 453 -20.86 -14.35 -10.08
C SER A 453 -22.13 -15.01 -10.59
N GLU A 454 -23.22 -15.03 -9.81
CA GLU A 454 -24.46 -15.71 -10.20
C GLU A 454 -25.35 -14.87 -11.14
N SER A 455 -25.16 -13.55 -11.16
CA SER A 455 -26.01 -12.61 -11.92
C SER A 455 -25.89 -12.68 -13.45
N PHE A 456 -24.90 -13.41 -14.00
CA PHE A 456 -24.63 -13.45 -15.44
C PHE A 456 -25.12 -14.71 -16.18
N MET A 457 -25.54 -15.77 -15.47
CA MET A 457 -25.86 -17.06 -16.12
C MET A 457 -27.36 -17.33 -16.30
N ASP A 458 -28.27 -16.60 -15.64
CA ASP A 458 -29.72 -16.82 -15.77
C ASP A 458 -30.44 -15.59 -16.36
N ASN A 459 -30.29 -15.39 -17.67
CA ASN A 459 -31.15 -14.51 -18.47
C ASN A 459 -32.43 -15.25 -18.92
N SER A 460 -33.08 -15.94 -17.97
CA SER A 460 -34.41 -16.52 -18.17
C SER A 460 -35.43 -15.61 -17.47
N ILE A 461 -36.28 -15.00 -18.28
CA ILE A 461 -37.32 -14.03 -17.93
C ILE A 461 -38.21 -14.59 -16.81
N ASN A 462 -38.05 -14.06 -15.60
CA ASN A 462 -39.14 -14.02 -14.61
C ASN A 462 -38.93 -12.84 -13.65
N ASP A 463 -39.68 -11.77 -13.89
CA ASP A 463 -39.85 -10.63 -13.01
C ASP A 463 -40.46 -11.07 -11.67
N SER A 464 -39.63 -11.23 -10.63
CA SER A 464 -40.08 -11.06 -9.25
C SER A 464 -38.91 -10.81 -8.27
N ASN A 465 -38.86 -9.60 -7.70
CA ASN A 465 -38.13 -9.19 -6.50
C ASN A 465 -36.64 -9.61 -6.35
N ASN A 466 -35.76 -9.05 -7.18
CA ASN A 466 -34.33 -8.98 -6.83
C ASN A 466 -34.04 -7.70 -6.03
N GLN A 467 -34.03 -7.81 -4.70
CA GLN A 467 -33.34 -6.85 -3.84
C GLN A 467 -31.83 -7.10 -3.98
N ALA A 468 -31.20 -6.49 -4.99
CA ALA A 468 -29.75 -6.33 -4.96
C ALA A 468 -29.40 -5.61 -3.65
N THR A 469 -28.49 -6.20 -2.87
CA THR A 469 -27.92 -5.66 -1.63
C THR A 469 -27.11 -4.41 -1.95
N THR A 470 -27.82 -3.32 -2.23
CA THR A 470 -27.25 -1.98 -2.25
C THR A 470 -26.79 -1.65 -0.84
N LEU A 471 -25.59 -1.08 -0.70
CA LEU A 471 -25.07 -0.59 0.57
C LEU A 471 -26.18 0.23 1.26
N PRO A 472 -26.45 0.02 2.57
CA PRO A 472 -27.41 0.84 3.29
C PRO A 472 -26.99 2.31 3.12
N GLN A 473 -27.82 3.11 2.44
CA GLN A 473 -27.63 4.56 2.40
C GLN A 473 -27.77 5.04 3.85
N THR A 474 -26.63 5.22 4.52
CA THR A 474 -26.59 5.73 5.89
C THR A 474 -27.08 7.16 5.84
N ALA A 475 -28.20 7.40 6.53
CA ALA A 475 -28.95 8.65 6.50
C ALA A 475 -28.13 9.82 7.09
N LEU A 476 -27.50 10.63 6.23
CA LEU A 476 -27.23 12.03 6.51
C LEU A 476 -28.55 12.81 6.34
N GLN A 477 -29.39 12.77 7.37
CA GLN A 477 -30.59 13.61 7.42
C GLN A 477 -30.23 14.93 8.11
N ASP A 478 -29.75 15.89 7.32
CA ASP A 478 -29.65 17.28 7.75
C ASP A 478 -31.05 17.81 8.07
N SER A 479 -31.23 18.27 9.30
CA SER A 479 -32.48 18.82 9.80
C SER A 479 -32.66 20.24 9.24
N GLN A 480 -33.36 20.38 8.11
CA GLN A 480 -33.98 21.64 7.71
C GLN A 480 -35.39 21.72 8.30
N ASP A 481 -35.53 22.48 9.38
CA ASP A 481 -36.84 22.83 9.95
C ASP A 481 -37.59 23.79 9.00
N GLY A 482 -38.53 23.22 8.25
CA GLY A 482 -39.51 23.93 7.44
C GLY A 482 -40.70 24.39 8.29
N PHE A 483 -40.83 25.71 8.43
CA PHE A 483 -42.01 26.42 8.93
C PHE A 483 -43.32 25.87 8.33
N ARG A 484 -44.25 25.43 9.20
CA ARG A 484 -45.68 25.44 8.90
C ARG A 484 -46.50 25.95 10.08
N SER A 485 -47.12 27.09 9.81
CA SER A 485 -48.20 27.72 10.55
C SER A 485 -49.43 26.83 10.61
N ASN A 486 -50.07 26.73 11.78
CA ASN A 486 -51.52 26.95 11.90
C ASN A 486 -51.98 27.20 13.35
N SER A 487 -53.05 27.98 13.39
CA SER A 487 -53.60 28.82 14.45
C SER A 487 -54.68 28.17 15.33
N PHE A 488 -55.12 28.95 16.34
CA PHE A 488 -56.20 28.78 17.35
C PHE A 488 -55.70 28.21 18.71
N SER A 489 -56.04 28.74 19.89
CA SER A 489 -56.92 29.85 20.31
C SER A 489 -56.65 30.24 21.79
N ASN A 490 -56.95 31.51 22.13
CA ASN A 490 -56.91 32.17 23.44
C ASN A 490 -57.42 31.35 24.66
N SER A 491 -56.75 31.50 25.82
CA SER A 491 -57.33 32.18 27.00
C SER A 491 -56.42 32.19 28.25
N LYS A 492 -56.43 33.34 28.93
CA LYS A 492 -56.36 33.60 30.39
C LYS A 492 -55.06 33.39 31.21
N THR A 493 -54.44 34.55 31.52
CA THR A 493 -54.07 35.07 32.87
C THR A 493 -53.60 34.12 33.98
N SER A 494 -52.35 34.29 34.47
CA SER A 494 -51.99 34.94 35.76
C SER A 494 -50.67 34.42 36.41
N VAL A 495 -49.77 35.37 36.70
CA VAL A 495 -48.94 35.57 37.92
C VAL A 495 -48.11 34.42 38.53
N SER A 496 -46.77 34.60 38.55
CA SER A 496 -45.83 34.63 39.72
C SER A 496 -44.48 33.87 39.60
N HIS A 497 -43.42 34.64 39.92
CA HIS A 497 -42.16 34.35 40.63
C HIS A 497 -41.32 33.07 40.37
N THR A 498 -40.07 33.25 39.94
CA THR A 498 -38.81 33.19 40.76
C THR A 498 -37.57 33.13 39.85
N PRO A 499 -36.45 33.80 40.19
CA PRO A 499 -35.18 33.65 39.46
C PRO A 499 -34.21 32.71 40.21
N SER A 500 -33.46 31.89 39.47
CA SER A 500 -32.33 31.10 40.00
C SER A 500 -30.98 31.61 39.48
N PRO A 501 -29.89 31.44 40.26
CA PRO A 501 -28.68 32.24 40.12
C PRO A 501 -27.52 31.52 39.40
N LEU A 502 -26.63 32.35 38.83
CA LEU A 502 -25.31 32.00 38.31
C LEU A 502 -24.30 31.79 39.46
N PRO A 503 -23.26 30.94 39.29
CA PRO A 503 -22.16 30.81 40.24
C PRO A 503 -21.02 31.83 39.97
N PRO A 504 -20.21 32.17 40.99
CA PRO A 504 -19.27 33.29 40.93
C PRO A 504 -17.86 32.91 40.49
N ALA A 505 -17.23 33.84 39.79
CA ALA A 505 -15.80 33.90 39.51
C ALA A 505 -15.02 34.34 40.76
N VAL A 506 -13.84 33.75 40.93
CA VAL A 506 -12.88 34.05 42.00
C VAL A 506 -11.95 35.18 41.54
N THR A 507 -11.95 36.29 42.28
CA THR A 507 -10.96 37.36 42.25
C THR A 507 -10.16 37.40 43.56
N ARG A 508 -8.83 37.40 43.45
CA ARG A 508 -7.85 37.97 44.41
C ARG A 508 -6.87 38.78 43.56
N SER A 509 -6.88 40.12 43.60
CA SER A 509 -6.26 41.03 44.58
C SER A 509 -4.74 40.84 44.69
N SER A 510 -3.85 41.83 44.66
CA SER A 510 -3.84 43.29 44.43
C SER A 510 -2.36 43.73 44.52
N GLN A 511 -2.07 44.97 44.10
CA GLN A 511 -0.95 45.85 44.49
C GLN A 511 0.39 45.67 43.75
N ASP A 512 1.14 46.71 43.37
CA ASP A 512 0.95 48.17 43.29
C ASP A 512 2.17 48.75 42.52
N LEU A 513 2.05 50.03 42.11
CA LEU A 513 3.11 51.01 41.74
C LEU A 513 3.30 51.40 40.26
N ASN A 514 2.58 52.47 39.89
CA ASN A 514 3.02 53.71 39.21
C ASN A 514 4.43 53.77 38.60
N SER A 515 4.54 54.17 37.33
CA SER A 515 4.75 55.58 36.92
C SER A 515 5.32 55.72 35.49
N SER A 516 4.99 56.87 34.89
CA SER A 516 5.67 57.57 33.78
C SER A 516 5.34 57.19 32.32
N THR A 517 4.42 58.00 31.79
CA THR A 517 4.35 58.53 30.43
C THR A 517 5.70 59.05 29.92
N SER A 518 6.11 58.61 28.72
CA SER A 518 6.84 59.47 27.78
C SER A 518 6.65 58.99 26.34
N SER A 519 6.14 59.91 25.54
CA SER A 519 6.14 59.91 24.08
C SER A 519 7.57 60.09 23.57
N GLN A 520 8.06 59.23 22.68
CA GLN A 520 9.19 59.57 21.83
C GLN A 520 9.13 58.88 20.46
N GLN A 521 9.41 59.72 19.47
CA GLN A 521 9.41 59.50 18.04
C GLN A 521 10.48 58.49 17.62
N THR A 522 10.14 57.62 16.67
CA THR A 522 11.10 56.75 15.97
C THR A 522 11.75 57.52 14.82
N PRO A 523 13.10 57.54 14.70
CA PRO A 523 13.76 58.02 13.50
C PRO A 523 13.99 56.87 12.51
N ASN A 524 13.79 57.21 11.23
CA ASN A 524 14.19 56.42 10.07
C ASN A 524 15.68 56.04 10.13
N SER A 525 15.99 54.76 9.90
CA SER A 525 17.30 54.36 9.39
C SER A 525 17.15 53.20 8.39
N SER A 526 17.29 53.56 7.13
CA SER A 526 17.47 52.69 5.97
C SER A 526 18.82 51.98 6.02
N PHE A 527 18.82 50.66 6.11
CA PHE A 527 19.97 49.81 5.76
C PHE A 527 19.51 48.75 4.76
N ASN A 528 20.04 48.82 3.54
CA ASN A 528 19.88 47.80 2.51
C ASN A 528 20.76 46.59 2.83
N LEU A 529 20.14 45.45 3.12
CA LEU A 529 20.80 44.13 3.12
C LEU A 529 20.71 43.50 1.72
N PRO A 530 21.70 42.68 1.29
CA PRO A 530 21.63 41.98 0.02
C PRO A 530 20.53 40.92 0.06
N LYS A 531 19.70 40.84 -0.99
CA LYS A 531 18.69 39.78 -1.17
C LYS A 531 19.36 38.40 -1.10
N GLN A 532 18.81 37.51 -0.28
CA GLN A 532 19.20 36.10 -0.27
C GLN A 532 18.64 35.38 -1.51
N PRO A 533 19.36 34.39 -2.08
CA PRO A 533 18.84 33.58 -3.17
C PRO A 533 17.76 32.63 -2.62
N GLY A 534 16.49 32.95 -2.88
CA GLY A 534 15.34 32.14 -2.43
C GLY A 534 14.01 32.87 -2.27
N ASP A 535 13.97 34.21 -2.39
CA ASP A 535 12.69 34.94 -2.32
C ASP A 535 11.84 34.65 -3.57
N VAL A 536 10.67 34.04 -3.34
CA VAL A 536 9.62 33.89 -4.34
C VAL A 536 9.11 35.28 -4.71
N ASP A 537 9.16 35.64 -6.00
CA ASP A 537 8.64 36.94 -6.47
C ASP A 537 7.11 36.91 -6.56
N PHE A 538 6.47 37.19 -5.43
CA PHE A 538 5.02 37.23 -5.29
C PHE A 538 4.35 38.29 -6.19
N ASN A 539 5.10 39.27 -6.70
CA ASN A 539 4.55 40.32 -7.56
C ASN A 539 4.23 39.83 -8.98
N ASN A 540 4.70 38.64 -9.37
CA ASN A 540 4.49 38.06 -10.71
C ASN A 540 3.39 36.98 -10.75
N LEU A 541 2.64 36.80 -9.67
CA LEU A 541 1.50 35.88 -9.65
C LEU A 541 0.34 36.44 -10.50
N PRO A 542 -0.43 35.58 -11.19
CA PRO A 542 -1.54 36.03 -12.02
C PRO A 542 -2.63 36.67 -11.15
N HIS A 543 -2.95 37.95 -11.38
CA HIS A 543 -4.17 38.58 -10.85
C HIS A 543 -5.40 37.89 -11.44
N THR A 544 -5.94 36.90 -10.75
CA THR A 544 -7.22 36.28 -11.08
C THR A 544 -8.32 36.88 -10.23
N MET A 545 -9.02 37.91 -10.71
CA MET A 545 -10.43 38.27 -10.45
C MET A 545 -11.03 38.05 -9.03
N THR A 546 -10.25 38.19 -7.95
CA THR A 546 -10.75 38.18 -6.55
C THR A 546 -10.13 39.35 -5.78
N THR A 547 -10.79 39.74 -4.69
CA THR A 547 -10.39 40.89 -3.89
C THR A 547 -9.07 40.61 -3.17
N VAL A 548 -8.22 41.64 -2.99
CA VAL A 548 -6.85 41.52 -2.44
C VAL A 548 -6.79 40.83 -1.06
N GLU A 549 -7.88 40.86 -0.29
CA GLU A 549 -7.96 40.27 1.05
C GLU A 549 -8.31 38.77 1.04
N GLU A 550 -9.08 38.29 0.06
CA GLU A 550 -9.36 36.85 -0.16
C GLU A 550 -8.12 36.14 -0.73
N ASP A 551 -7.40 36.78 -1.66
CA ASP A 551 -6.18 36.24 -2.28
C ASP A 551 -5.08 35.94 -1.23
N VAL A 552 -4.94 36.77 -0.19
CA VAL A 552 -3.89 36.58 0.83
C VAL A 552 -4.24 35.46 1.82
N SER A 553 -5.51 35.32 2.19
CA SER A 553 -5.95 34.27 3.14
C SER A 553 -6.00 32.89 2.49
N GLU A 554 -6.46 32.80 1.23
CA GLU A 554 -6.38 31.57 0.43
C GLU A 554 -4.92 31.18 0.12
N MET A 555 -4.04 32.16 -0.11
CA MET A 555 -2.62 31.93 -0.34
C MET A 555 -1.82 31.64 0.95
N MET A 556 -2.31 32.04 2.13
CA MET A 556 -1.72 31.66 3.43
C MET A 556 -2.13 30.26 3.90
N GLN A 557 -3.34 29.80 3.54
CA GLN A 557 -3.69 28.38 3.66
C GLN A 557 -2.99 27.55 2.56
N ALA A 558 -2.49 28.22 1.52
CA ALA A 558 -1.80 27.59 0.42
C ALA A 558 -0.38 27.14 0.80
N LEU A 559 -0.35 25.87 1.15
CA LEU A 559 0.64 24.89 0.69
C LEU A 559 1.93 24.90 1.52
N ASP A 560 1.88 24.15 2.62
CA ASP A 560 3.03 23.65 3.41
C ASP A 560 4.26 23.30 2.56
N PHE A 561 4.04 22.83 1.33
CA PHE A 561 5.10 22.40 0.43
C PHE A 561 6.00 23.52 -0.10
N VAL A 562 5.55 24.78 -0.10
CA VAL A 562 6.40 25.91 -0.52
C VAL A 562 7.58 26.07 0.43
N HIS A 563 7.36 25.77 1.72
CA HIS A 563 8.37 25.82 2.78
C HIS A 563 9.14 24.52 2.96
N PHE A 564 8.79 23.46 2.23
CA PHE A 564 9.57 22.24 2.27
C PHE A 564 10.98 22.47 1.72
N SER A 565 11.97 21.95 2.44
CA SER A 565 13.31 21.73 1.87
C SER A 565 13.19 20.84 0.62
N LYS A 566 14.17 20.91 -0.29
CA LYS A 566 14.17 20.08 -1.51
C LYS A 566 13.95 18.59 -1.20
N THR A 567 14.58 18.09 -0.13
CA THR A 567 14.45 16.69 0.33
C THR A 567 13.05 16.38 0.85
N GLN A 568 12.47 17.22 1.70
CA GLN A 568 11.10 17.03 2.19
C GLN A 568 10.09 17.09 1.04
N PHE A 569 10.29 18.02 0.11
CA PHE A 569 9.44 18.19 -1.06
C PHE A 569 9.44 16.94 -1.95
N VAL A 570 10.62 16.40 -2.25
CA VAL A 570 10.77 15.16 -3.00
C VAL A 570 10.17 13.96 -2.26
N ALA A 571 10.38 13.85 -0.95
CA ALA A 571 9.82 12.75 -0.15
C ALA A 571 8.27 12.76 -0.14
N VAL A 572 7.67 13.93 0.10
CA VAL A 572 6.20 14.05 0.22
C VAL A 572 5.52 14.05 -1.15
N HIS A 573 6.15 14.62 -2.18
CA HIS A 573 5.53 14.83 -3.49
C HIS A 573 6.15 14.03 -4.64
N GLY A 574 7.05 13.09 -4.38
CA GLY A 574 7.75 12.31 -5.40
C GLY A 574 6.85 11.70 -6.48
N ARG A 575 5.69 11.12 -6.09
CA ARG A 575 4.71 10.56 -7.05
C ARG A 575 4.13 11.63 -7.99
N ARG A 576 3.89 12.83 -7.49
CA ARG A 576 3.35 13.96 -8.26
C ARG A 576 4.41 14.57 -9.18
N ILE A 577 5.63 14.67 -8.68
CA ILE A 577 6.80 15.06 -9.48
C ILE A 577 6.98 14.07 -10.63
N LYS A 578 6.98 12.76 -10.35
CA LYS A 578 7.01 11.71 -11.39
C LYS A 578 5.92 11.93 -12.44
N ARG A 579 4.65 12.09 -12.03
CA ARG A 579 3.53 12.35 -12.95
C ARG A 579 3.74 13.60 -13.80
N LEU A 580 4.28 14.67 -13.23
CA LEU A 580 4.62 15.89 -13.98
C LEU A 580 5.69 15.61 -15.05
N LEU A 581 6.73 14.87 -14.68
CA LEU A 581 7.87 14.57 -15.56
C LEU A 581 7.55 13.53 -16.65
N GLU A 582 6.56 12.66 -16.42
CA GLU A 582 6.04 11.69 -17.39
C GLU A 582 4.83 12.21 -18.17
N CYS A 583 4.24 13.35 -17.79
CA CYS A 583 3.09 13.89 -18.48
C CYS A 583 3.49 14.31 -19.89
N TYR A 584 2.69 13.87 -20.87
CA TYR A 584 2.84 14.30 -22.25
C TYR A 584 2.90 15.83 -22.36
N ASP A 585 3.85 16.29 -23.15
CA ASP A 585 4.20 17.68 -23.37
C ASP A 585 3.87 18.01 -24.83
N ASP A 586 3.12 19.10 -25.06
CA ASP A 586 2.76 19.61 -26.38
C ASP A 586 3.95 20.29 -27.11
N GLY A 587 5.18 20.06 -26.64
CA GLY A 587 6.41 20.68 -27.08
C GLY A 587 6.69 22.04 -26.41
N HIS A 588 5.76 22.56 -25.61
CA HIS A 588 5.87 23.86 -24.95
C HIS A 588 5.90 23.76 -23.41
N GLY A 589 5.90 22.56 -22.85
CA GLY A 589 5.81 22.29 -21.42
C GLY A 589 4.39 21.94 -20.97
N VAL A 590 4.28 21.28 -19.83
CA VAL A 590 2.99 20.96 -19.20
C VAL A 590 2.38 22.24 -18.64
N SER A 591 1.18 22.62 -19.10
CA SER A 591 0.50 23.82 -18.58
C SER A 591 -0.06 23.61 -17.17
N ALA A 592 -0.13 24.68 -16.39
CA ALA A 592 -0.71 24.66 -15.04
C ALA A 592 -2.16 24.17 -15.05
N THR A 593 -2.94 24.53 -16.08
CA THR A 593 -4.31 24.05 -16.27
C THR A 593 -4.35 22.54 -16.55
N THR A 594 -3.45 22.03 -17.39
CA THR A 594 -3.34 20.59 -17.67
C THR A 594 -2.94 19.82 -16.41
N ALA A 595 -2.00 20.35 -15.62
CA ALA A 595 -1.59 19.73 -14.36
C ALA A 595 -2.71 19.71 -13.33
N ALA A 596 -3.50 20.79 -13.24
CA ALA A 596 -4.70 20.86 -12.42
C ALA A 596 -5.75 19.81 -12.83
N GLN A 597 -6.08 19.75 -14.13
CA GLN A 597 -7.06 18.79 -14.67
C GLN A 597 -6.65 17.33 -14.46
N LYS A 598 -5.34 17.04 -14.50
CA LYS A 598 -4.80 15.69 -14.27
C LYS A 598 -4.46 15.41 -12.80
N SER A 599 -4.84 16.29 -11.87
CA SER A 599 -4.53 16.18 -10.44
C SER A 599 -3.04 15.88 -10.17
N ILE A 600 -2.16 16.48 -10.98
CA ILE A 600 -0.70 16.34 -10.83
C ILE A 600 -0.24 17.07 -9.57
N THR A 601 -0.92 18.15 -9.21
CA THR A 601 -0.52 19.03 -8.12
C THR A 601 -1.21 18.67 -6.80
N PRO A 602 -0.60 18.94 -5.64
CA PRO A 602 -1.23 18.66 -4.35
C PRO A 602 -2.59 19.37 -4.24
N PRO A 603 -3.63 18.72 -3.70
CA PRO A 603 -4.93 19.36 -3.55
C PRO A 603 -4.84 20.51 -2.55
N VAL A 604 -5.53 21.61 -2.87
CA VAL A 604 -5.70 22.76 -1.98
C VAL A 604 -7.14 22.79 -1.51
N ARG A 605 -7.36 22.98 -0.21
CA ARG A 605 -8.68 23.32 0.31
C ARG A 605 -8.84 24.82 0.17
N ILE A 606 -9.81 25.23 -0.66
CA ILE A 606 -10.23 26.62 -0.76
C ILE A 606 -11.66 26.65 -0.23
N GLU A 607 -11.91 27.45 0.79
CA GLU A 607 -13.25 27.60 1.36
C GLU A 607 -14.20 28.15 0.30
N GLY A 608 -15.39 27.55 0.15
CA GLY A 608 -16.39 28.02 -0.81
C GLY A 608 -16.24 27.51 -2.25
N THR A 609 -15.24 26.68 -2.57
CA THR A 609 -15.15 26.03 -3.89
C THR A 609 -14.85 24.54 -3.82
N ASN A 610 -15.47 23.78 -4.72
CA ASN A 610 -15.18 22.35 -4.91
C ASN A 610 -13.91 22.11 -5.74
N ASN A 611 -13.27 23.17 -6.26
CA ASN A 611 -12.06 23.03 -7.07
C ASN A 611 -10.83 22.77 -6.19
N ARG A 612 -10.47 21.49 -6.06
CA ARG A 612 -9.31 21.05 -5.28
C ARG A 612 -7.96 21.29 -5.96
N HIS A 613 -7.93 21.63 -7.25
CA HIS A 613 -6.70 21.78 -8.03
C HIS A 613 -6.71 23.09 -8.82
N PRO A 614 -6.60 24.25 -8.15
CA PRO A 614 -6.56 25.52 -8.86
C PRO A 614 -5.26 25.64 -9.69
N ALA A 615 -5.33 26.35 -10.82
CA ALA A 615 -4.19 26.52 -11.70
C ALA A 615 -3.03 27.29 -11.03
N TRP A 616 -3.32 28.20 -10.10
CA TRP A 616 -2.28 28.93 -9.36
C TRP A 616 -1.45 27.99 -8.45
N ALA A 617 -2.07 26.98 -7.82
CA ALA A 617 -1.34 26.00 -7.01
C ALA A 617 -0.41 25.14 -7.87
N SER A 618 -0.83 24.89 -9.12
CA SER A 618 0.00 24.20 -10.09
C SER A 618 1.22 25.02 -10.51
N ALA A 619 1.08 26.34 -10.64
CA ALA A 619 2.21 27.24 -10.90
C ALA A 619 3.24 27.23 -9.76
N LEU A 620 2.80 27.32 -8.50
CA LEU A 620 3.70 27.24 -7.33
C LEU A 620 4.40 25.88 -7.24
N PHE A 621 3.66 24.79 -7.51
CA PHE A 621 4.26 23.46 -7.57
C PHE A 621 5.34 23.37 -8.66
N PHE A 622 5.11 23.95 -9.85
CA PHE A 622 6.10 23.98 -10.91
C PHE A 622 7.37 24.73 -10.52
N GLN A 623 7.24 25.89 -9.87
CA GLN A 623 8.39 26.64 -9.35
C GLN A 623 9.20 25.79 -8.37
N LYS A 624 8.52 25.10 -7.45
CA LYS A 624 9.18 24.22 -6.48
C LYS A 624 9.85 23.00 -7.13
N VAL A 625 9.26 22.42 -8.18
CA VAL A 625 9.90 21.37 -8.98
C VAL A 625 11.11 21.91 -9.76
N ALA A 626 11.07 23.14 -10.25
CA ALA A 626 12.19 23.76 -10.95
C ALA A 626 13.41 23.96 -10.04
N GLU A 627 13.22 24.14 -8.71
CA GLU A 627 14.32 24.13 -7.73
C GLU A 627 15.09 22.80 -7.69
N LEU A 628 14.51 21.70 -8.19
CA LEU A 628 15.18 20.40 -8.31
C LEU A 628 16.06 20.28 -9.57
N GLU A 629 16.13 21.32 -10.39
CA GLU A 629 16.95 21.38 -11.62
C GLU A 629 16.57 20.35 -12.69
N LEU A 630 15.36 19.76 -12.61
CA LEU A 630 14.80 18.81 -13.58
C LEU A 630 14.03 19.49 -14.73
N GLY A 631 13.93 20.81 -14.71
CA GLY A 631 13.22 21.63 -15.69
C GLY A 631 13.09 23.08 -15.25
N THR A 632 12.36 23.88 -16.01
CA THR A 632 12.09 25.29 -15.76
C THR A 632 10.58 25.54 -15.63
N ALA A 633 10.20 26.40 -14.69
CA ALA A 633 8.85 26.93 -14.60
C ALA A 633 8.81 28.29 -15.29
N GLU A 634 8.07 28.40 -16.39
CA GLU A 634 8.06 29.58 -17.23
C GLU A 634 6.65 30.12 -17.39
N GLN A 635 6.53 31.45 -17.37
CA GLN A 635 5.30 32.15 -17.70
C GLN A 635 5.30 32.45 -19.19
N GLY A 636 4.32 31.88 -19.92
CA GLY A 636 4.19 32.04 -21.36
C GLY A 636 2.79 32.49 -21.76
N ARG A 637 2.59 32.81 -23.03
CA ARG A 637 1.25 33.00 -23.60
C ARG A 637 0.76 31.69 -24.19
N HIS A 638 -0.46 31.30 -23.87
CA HIS A 638 -1.08 30.13 -24.47
C HIS A 638 -1.19 30.31 -26.00
N PRO A 639 -0.84 29.29 -26.81
CA PRO A 639 -0.73 29.42 -28.27
C PRO A 639 -2.04 29.89 -28.93
N THR A 640 -3.18 29.36 -28.48
CA THR A 640 -4.50 29.68 -29.06
C THR A 640 -5.10 31.00 -28.58
N ASN A 641 -5.15 31.25 -27.26
CA ASN A 641 -5.93 32.37 -26.70
C ASN A 641 -5.07 33.56 -26.23
N ARG A 642 -3.73 33.47 -26.35
CA ARG A 642 -2.75 34.50 -25.93
C ARG A 642 -2.82 34.92 -24.45
N LYS A 643 -3.62 34.24 -23.62
CA LYS A 643 -3.65 34.46 -22.16
C LYS A 643 -2.35 33.97 -21.55
N VAL A 644 -1.91 34.67 -20.52
CA VAL A 644 -0.72 34.31 -19.75
C VAL A 644 -1.01 33.03 -18.96
N CYS A 645 -0.15 32.02 -19.08
CA CYS A 645 -0.23 30.78 -18.32
C CYS A 645 1.16 30.31 -17.88
N TRP A 646 1.21 29.65 -16.74
CA TRP A 646 2.43 28.97 -16.27
C TRP A 646 2.58 27.61 -16.93
N ARG A 647 3.81 27.26 -17.31
CA ARG A 647 4.17 25.98 -17.88
C ARG A 647 5.43 25.43 -17.22
N PHE A 648 5.50 24.12 -17.06
CA PHE A 648 6.71 23.43 -16.65
C PHE A 648 7.36 22.77 -17.86
N LYS A 649 8.57 23.22 -18.20
CA LYS A 649 9.36 22.70 -19.31
C LYS A 649 10.45 21.78 -18.76
N ARG A 650 10.42 20.51 -19.15
CA ARG A 650 11.40 19.51 -18.70
C ARG A 650 12.80 19.82 -19.25
N LYS A 651 13.83 19.47 -18.49
CA LYS A 651 15.21 19.55 -18.95
C LYS A 651 15.45 18.49 -20.04
N PRO A 652 16.04 18.83 -21.20
CA PRO A 652 16.36 17.85 -22.23
C PRO A 652 17.29 16.76 -21.70
N VAL A 653 17.12 15.52 -22.18
CA VAL A 653 17.95 14.36 -21.77
C VAL A 653 19.45 14.64 -21.95
N SER A 654 19.82 15.37 -23.02
CA SER A 654 21.21 15.76 -23.30
C SER A 654 21.80 16.76 -22.30
N GLN A 655 20.98 17.39 -21.47
CA GLN A 655 21.40 18.35 -20.44
C GLN A 655 21.34 17.75 -19.02
N LEU A 656 20.85 16.53 -18.86
CA LEU A 656 20.76 15.89 -17.54
C LEU A 656 22.16 15.61 -16.99
N SER A 657 22.40 16.04 -15.76
CA SER A 657 23.57 15.69 -14.99
C SER A 657 23.43 14.28 -14.40
N GLU A 658 24.54 13.69 -13.93
CA GLU A 658 24.51 12.42 -13.18
C GLU A 658 23.57 12.48 -11.97
N LYS A 659 23.54 13.63 -11.27
CA LYS A 659 22.63 13.86 -10.14
C LYS A 659 21.17 13.86 -10.58
N ASP A 660 20.88 14.40 -11.76
CA ASP A 660 19.52 14.43 -12.32
C ASP A 660 19.07 13.01 -12.65
N PHE A 661 19.94 12.18 -13.26
CA PHE A 661 19.64 10.78 -13.52
C PHE A 661 19.39 9.99 -12.22
N GLN A 662 20.18 10.22 -11.17
CA GLN A 662 19.96 9.61 -9.87
C GLN A 662 18.61 10.02 -9.26
N LEU A 663 18.23 11.30 -9.38
CA LEU A 663 16.95 11.80 -8.90
C LEU A 663 15.78 11.26 -9.74
N LEU A 664 15.89 11.21 -11.06
CA LEU A 664 14.88 10.60 -11.94
C LEU A 664 14.70 9.11 -11.66
N TYR A 665 15.80 8.40 -11.41
CA TYR A 665 15.78 7.00 -10.99
C TYR A 665 15.10 6.84 -9.63
N TYR A 666 15.42 7.69 -8.66
CA TYR A 666 14.76 7.73 -7.35
C TYR A 666 13.26 7.97 -7.48
N LEU A 667 12.86 8.93 -8.32
CA LEU A 667 11.46 9.24 -8.62
C LEU A 667 10.77 8.15 -9.47
N ARG A 668 11.50 7.12 -9.92
CA ARG A 668 11.04 6.06 -10.82
C ARG A 668 10.42 6.60 -12.10
N VAL A 669 10.98 7.67 -12.63
CA VAL A 669 10.57 8.22 -13.92
C VAL A 669 11.07 7.30 -15.02
N GLU A 670 10.16 6.77 -15.83
CA GLU A 670 10.53 5.99 -17.00
C GLU A 670 11.22 6.90 -18.02
N MET A 671 12.49 6.61 -18.34
CA MET A 671 13.26 7.44 -19.26
C MET A 671 12.64 7.50 -20.66
N GLU A 672 11.93 6.46 -21.10
CA GLU A 672 11.15 6.47 -22.34
C GLU A 672 10.10 7.58 -22.32
N LYS A 673 9.29 7.68 -21.26
CA LYS A 673 8.27 8.73 -21.09
C LYS A 673 8.88 10.11 -20.85
N TYR A 674 10.00 10.18 -20.13
CA TYR A 674 10.73 11.43 -19.94
C TYR A 674 11.27 11.98 -21.26
N SER A 675 11.82 11.10 -22.09
CA SER A 675 12.44 11.43 -23.38
C SER A 675 11.44 11.68 -24.51
N GLN A 676 10.15 11.33 -24.31
CA GLN A 676 9.05 11.75 -25.19
C GLN A 676 8.84 13.27 -25.05
N PHE A 677 9.79 14.01 -25.60
CA PHE A 677 9.80 15.46 -25.74
C PHE A 677 9.55 15.81 -27.20
N GLY A 678 8.86 16.92 -27.42
CA GLY A 678 8.39 17.34 -28.74
C GLY A 678 9.46 17.21 -29.84
N SER A 679 9.15 16.38 -30.83
CA SER A 679 9.58 16.57 -32.23
C SER A 679 8.90 15.54 -33.14
N GLY A 680 8.20 16.04 -34.15
CA GLY A 680 7.63 15.27 -35.27
C GLY A 680 6.12 15.13 -35.18
N SER A 681 5.43 15.53 -36.24
CA SER A 681 4.03 15.16 -36.49
C SER A 681 3.83 13.69 -36.09
N PHE A 682 3.01 13.47 -35.06
CA PHE A 682 2.61 12.14 -34.62
C PHE A 682 2.10 11.39 -35.85
N ASN A 683 2.83 10.38 -36.32
CA ASN A 683 2.41 9.56 -37.45
C ASN A 683 1.61 8.38 -36.87
N PRO A 684 0.26 8.40 -36.91
CA PRO A 684 -0.57 7.37 -36.28
C PRO A 684 -0.33 5.97 -36.87
N SER A 685 0.38 5.86 -38.00
CA SER A 685 0.75 4.58 -38.62
C SER A 685 1.76 3.75 -37.81
N LEU A 686 2.50 4.32 -36.87
CA LEU A 686 3.43 3.54 -36.02
C LEU A 686 2.72 2.76 -34.89
N ILE A 687 1.46 3.08 -34.58
CA ILE A 687 0.66 2.30 -33.61
C ILE A 687 0.16 0.99 -34.24
N VAL A 688 -0.07 0.98 -35.56
CA VAL A 688 -0.59 -0.20 -36.28
C VAL A 688 0.44 -1.33 -36.39
N ASN A 689 1.74 -1.03 -36.36
CA ASN A 689 2.80 -2.05 -36.41
C ASN A 689 3.27 -2.56 -35.04
N SER A 690 2.67 -2.12 -33.93
CA SER A 690 2.96 -2.63 -32.58
C SER A 690 2.12 -3.85 -32.16
N GLY A 691 1.35 -4.46 -33.07
CA GLY A 691 0.72 -5.77 -32.86
C GLY A 691 -0.32 -5.83 -31.75
N LEU A 692 -0.98 -4.72 -31.41
CA LEU A 692 -1.92 -4.63 -30.28
C LEU A 692 -3.42 -4.67 -30.68
N ILE A 693 -3.75 -5.02 -31.92
CA ILE A 693 -5.11 -5.36 -32.34
C ILE A 693 -5.03 -6.49 -33.38
N THR A 694 -5.34 -7.73 -32.98
CA THR A 694 -5.72 -8.79 -33.92
C THR A 694 -7.13 -8.51 -34.42
N LEU A 695 -7.26 -8.09 -35.68
CA LEU A 695 -8.56 -8.12 -36.36
C LEU A 695 -9.02 -9.58 -36.50
N PRO A 696 -10.31 -9.88 -36.27
CA PRO A 696 -10.82 -11.24 -36.43
C PRO A 696 -10.77 -11.63 -37.91
N SER A 697 -10.04 -12.70 -38.20
CA SER A 697 -10.10 -13.39 -39.49
C SER A 697 -11.51 -13.97 -39.66
N SER A 698 -12.30 -13.38 -40.55
CA SER A 698 -13.56 -13.95 -41.01
C SER A 698 -13.28 -15.21 -41.81
N ASN A 699 -13.39 -16.38 -41.16
CA ASN A 699 -13.52 -17.66 -41.84
C ASN A 699 -15.00 -18.01 -41.94
N SER A 700 -15.49 -18.20 -43.16
CA SER A 700 -16.63 -19.07 -43.44
C SER A 700 -16.26 -20.03 -44.57
N PRO A 701 -16.69 -21.30 -44.50
CA PRO A 701 -16.04 -22.39 -45.22
C PRO A 701 -16.70 -22.65 -46.58
N GLY A 702 -15.87 -22.95 -47.59
CA GLY A 702 -16.31 -23.47 -48.89
C GLY A 702 -15.38 -24.61 -49.34
N PRO A 703 -15.90 -25.68 -49.95
CA PRO A 703 -15.29 -27.01 -49.91
C PRO A 703 -14.24 -27.24 -51.02
N HIS A 704 -13.17 -27.95 -50.66
CA HIS A 704 -12.37 -28.77 -51.60
C HIS A 704 -13.24 -29.93 -52.14
N PRO A 705 -12.94 -30.57 -53.30
CA PRO A 705 -11.59 -30.93 -53.81
C PRO A 705 -11.44 -30.71 -55.34
N GLN A 706 -10.29 -30.82 -56.02
CA GLN A 706 -9.44 -32.00 -56.20
C GLN A 706 -8.12 -31.62 -56.91
N SER A 707 -7.08 -32.38 -56.54
CA SER A 707 -5.98 -32.97 -57.32
C SER A 707 -5.15 -32.17 -58.32
N SER A 708 -3.84 -32.46 -58.23
CA SER A 708 -2.82 -32.51 -59.31
C SER A 708 -2.32 -31.15 -59.82
N THR A 709 -1.08 -30.90 -60.23
CA THR A 709 0.24 -31.56 -60.21
C THR A 709 1.19 -30.51 -60.80
N LEU A 710 2.44 -30.46 -60.32
CA LEU A 710 3.67 -30.17 -61.07
C LEU A 710 3.87 -28.82 -61.82
N GLY A 711 5.12 -28.33 -61.78
CA GLY A 711 5.71 -27.46 -62.79
C GLY A 711 5.81 -26.00 -62.35
N ALA A 712 6.94 -25.52 -61.82
CA ALA A 712 8.15 -25.17 -62.54
C ALA A 712 8.01 -23.96 -63.48
N ASP A 713 8.87 -22.98 -63.20
CA ASP A 713 9.50 -22.03 -64.09
C ASP A 713 8.80 -20.78 -64.62
N SER A 714 9.64 -19.74 -64.60
CA SER A 714 9.79 -18.64 -65.55
C SER A 714 8.97 -17.36 -65.34
N SER A 715 9.75 -16.35 -64.98
CA SER A 715 9.59 -14.91 -65.22
C SER A 715 9.34 -14.56 -66.72
N PRO A 716 9.47 -13.30 -67.14
CA PRO A 716 8.59 -12.14 -66.95
C PRO A 716 8.17 -11.56 -68.33
N ARG A 717 7.26 -10.57 -68.40
CA ARG A 717 7.21 -9.46 -69.40
C ARG A 717 5.88 -8.70 -69.30
N ILE A 718 5.92 -7.38 -69.11
CA ILE A 718 5.88 -6.29 -70.11
C ILE A 718 4.53 -6.17 -70.84
N GLY A 719 3.96 -4.95 -70.79
CA GLY A 719 2.88 -4.41 -71.64
C GLY A 719 1.89 -3.66 -70.75
N SER A 720 1.96 -2.34 -70.57
CA SER A 720 1.69 -1.23 -71.51
C SER A 720 0.28 -1.25 -72.11
N LEU A 721 -0.27 -0.03 -72.24
CA LEU A 721 -1.52 0.39 -72.89
C LEU A 721 -2.68 0.48 -71.89
N ASP A 722 -3.09 1.67 -71.47
CA ASP A 722 -3.62 2.84 -72.19
C ASP A 722 -5.15 2.86 -72.19
N ASP A 723 -5.62 4.09 -72.06
CA ASP A 723 -6.87 4.64 -72.52
C ASP A 723 -8.16 4.44 -71.73
N ASP A 724 -8.61 5.61 -71.26
CA ASP A 724 -9.91 6.19 -71.54
C ASP A 724 -11.14 5.54 -70.92
N SER A 725 -11.79 6.31 -70.04
CA SER A 725 -12.92 7.12 -70.54
C SER A 725 -13.56 7.97 -69.45
N ASN A 726 -13.70 9.24 -69.80
CA ASN A 726 -14.78 10.17 -69.47
C ASN A 726 -16.03 9.58 -68.79
N SER A 727 -16.57 10.27 -67.78
CA SER A 727 -17.62 11.26 -68.05
C SER A 727 -18.19 11.94 -66.80
N GLN A 728 -18.48 13.22 -67.03
CA GLN A 728 -19.17 14.25 -66.25
C GLN A 728 -20.39 13.80 -65.42
N SER A 729 -20.57 14.41 -64.24
CA SER A 729 -21.70 15.34 -63.97
C SER A 729 -21.69 15.85 -62.52
N SER A 730 -21.85 17.17 -62.38
CA SER A 730 -22.22 17.89 -61.15
C SER A 730 -23.77 18.00 -61.09
N PRO A 731 -24.43 18.68 -60.11
CA PRO A 731 -23.98 19.31 -58.86
C PRO A 731 -24.91 19.08 -57.63
N GLN A 732 -24.48 19.61 -56.47
CA GLN A 732 -25.28 20.16 -55.35
C GLN A 732 -26.60 19.46 -54.92
N ASN A 733 -26.67 18.97 -53.66
CA ASN A 733 -27.52 19.61 -52.67
C ASN A 733 -27.31 19.16 -51.22
N SER A 734 -27.65 20.09 -50.34
CA SER A 734 -27.77 20.08 -48.88
C SER A 734 -28.41 18.85 -48.24
N GLY A 735 -27.85 18.42 -47.11
CA GLY A 735 -28.52 17.54 -46.16
C GLY A 735 -27.63 17.18 -44.98
N THR A 736 -27.68 17.99 -43.92
CA THR A 736 -27.25 17.56 -42.58
C THR A 736 -28.09 16.37 -42.13
N PRO A 737 -27.46 15.35 -41.53
CA PRO A 737 -27.99 14.90 -40.25
C PRO A 737 -26.92 14.72 -39.18
N ASN A 738 -27.33 15.08 -37.97
CA ASN A 738 -26.77 14.65 -36.69
C ASN A 738 -26.42 13.15 -36.70
N VAL A 739 -25.18 12.82 -36.33
CA VAL A 739 -24.84 11.53 -35.74
C VAL A 739 -24.14 11.81 -34.42
N LYS A 740 -24.93 11.78 -33.35
CA LYS A 740 -24.46 11.35 -32.03
C LYS A 740 -24.37 9.82 -32.04
N ASN A 741 -23.43 9.32 -31.26
CA ASN A 741 -23.19 7.92 -30.91
C ASN A 741 -22.39 7.10 -31.93
N GLU A 742 -21.17 6.75 -31.54
CA GLU A 742 -20.66 5.38 -31.41
C GLU A 742 -19.13 5.38 -31.55
N VAL A 743 -18.44 5.36 -30.41
CA VAL A 743 -17.18 4.62 -30.25
C VAL A 743 -17.23 4.01 -28.85
N PHE A 744 -17.55 2.72 -28.81
CA PHE A 744 -16.90 1.77 -27.92
C PHE A 744 -15.82 1.06 -28.74
#